data_AF-A0A4R4NSN8-F1
#
_entry.id   AF-A0A4R4NSN8-F1
#
_cell.length_a   1.000
_cell.length_b   1.000
_cell.length_c   1.000
_cell.angle_alpha   90.00
_cell.angle_beta   90.00
_cell.angle_gamma   90.00
#
_symmetry.space_group_name_H-M   'P 1'
#
loop_
_entity.id
_entity.type
_entity.pdbx_description
1 polymer ?
#
loop_
_entity_poly.entity_id
_entity_poly.type
_entity_poly.pdbx_seq_one_letter_code
_entity_poly.pdbx_strand_id
1 'polypeptide(L)'
;MHLMPRTAARVVAIAAVIVSSGTVIAVPPAVADIGTDMRFVCAGETGTHTVGLRIESSVPSSGSVGEPVQLGTIRVEVDLPAELVDQVRVESPIPPVTGATTSSRPSPALGGVAQIRVDVRDDSGERHAGWPAFALAAVPLRGDGTVHLTGSGVAPPVVPRSPGGLSWVAGDFDLSLAPTEQAAKRDEAELSLHCAADKGAVLGSVRVQRESQTPALNAQNRITRQAAAPEKNVCEEIPGSGADPRYAINPDPTLMKIYDEPQLPDGLDEFTDAGLAQCVSAAGFVNIRKSRNAVPLAASSVLRRGTTAYQPSSDVPNYAEQRGYAVNRTDPLPGTVLGFGFMPTRAVAEAVQVKAPGAGKNDPITGNFRFIAPNYPDHVFDATQSSSLKIASYVRVKASAAQVNGVPINLGQNCTTRPTVLNVHAFLGNRETGLRPPTVGQTLIAEDLKIPEFSGCGVTEDLSPLLTASISGGGNYVKAEAGGWCYPGEGGGCVDGAAPPPATLTIRPGGDITAVAEPFILRDVTRRAQVSCASATMRFHLDPQHWRAGFMLARAGMSFENCEIQAQDRTVYPAELTLTDSLWLNAVEFQPDGSLWIQATNALFVAATEVNGTKCTLRFSKKVLKPPSESVDSTGEFKLSYYSDGSMSSYIGPDFLTSPESTCNIPGFRKNLRLGQGTADFVVHPRQEITTP
;
A
#
# COMPACT_ATOMS: atom_id res chain seq x y z
N MET A 1 -72.14 46.89 8.14
CA MET A 1 -72.75 47.61 7.00
C MET A 1 -72.27 46.97 5.71
N HIS A 2 -73.22 46.53 4.89
CA HIS A 2 -73.18 46.12 3.46
C HIS A 2 -72.16 45.03 3.01
N LEU A 3 -72.60 43.79 2.73
CA LEU A 3 -73.29 43.26 1.53
C LEU A 3 -72.37 43.09 0.29
N MET A 4 -72.12 41.81 -0.06
CA MET A 4 -71.57 41.29 -1.32
C MET A 4 -72.45 41.64 -2.55
N PRO A 5 -71.99 41.49 -3.82
CA PRO A 5 -72.04 40.20 -4.56
C PRO A 5 -70.85 39.94 -5.52
N ARG A 6 -70.32 38.70 -5.61
CA ARG A 6 -70.58 37.62 -6.60
C ARG A 6 -70.27 37.92 -8.09
N THR A 7 -69.30 37.17 -8.62
CA THR A 7 -69.40 36.21 -9.76
C THR A 7 -68.05 35.47 -9.84
N ALA A 8 -67.98 34.15 -9.56
CA ALA A 8 -68.21 33.03 -10.51
C ALA A 8 -67.22 33.06 -11.68
N ALA A 9 -66.52 32.02 -12.11
CA ALA A 9 -66.37 30.61 -11.78
C ALA A 9 -65.10 30.19 -12.56
N ARG A 10 -64.28 29.21 -12.16
CA ARG A 10 -64.46 27.79 -12.45
C ARG A 10 -63.20 27.07 -11.96
N VAL A 11 -63.38 26.05 -11.12
CA VAL A 11 -62.97 24.64 -11.36
C VAL A 11 -61.47 24.41 -11.17
N VAL A 12 -60.94 23.54 -10.31
CA VAL A 12 -61.43 22.49 -9.38
C VAL A 12 -60.21 22.25 -8.44
N ALA A 13 -60.34 22.37 -7.11
CA ALA A 13 -60.61 21.26 -6.16
C ALA A 13 -59.42 20.27 -6.05
N ILE A 14 -58.91 19.78 -4.91
CA ILE A 14 -59.35 19.54 -3.52
C ILE A 14 -58.01 19.27 -2.75
N ALA A 15 -57.71 19.90 -1.59
CA ALA A 15 -57.94 19.39 -0.22
C ALA A 15 -57.48 17.92 0.01
N ALA A 16 -57.02 17.44 1.15
CA ALA A 16 -56.63 17.96 2.45
C ALA A 16 -55.95 16.78 3.18
N VAL A 17 -55.18 17.13 4.20
CA VAL A 17 -54.72 16.32 5.36
C VAL A 17 -55.52 15.04 5.66
N ILE A 18 -54.81 13.92 5.91
CA ILE A 18 -55.08 12.82 6.87
C ILE A 18 -53.74 12.07 7.03
N VAL A 19 -53.04 12.22 8.16
CA VAL A 19 -53.00 11.27 9.28
C VAL A 19 -52.45 9.90 8.87
N SER A 20 -51.24 9.63 9.37
CA SER A 20 -50.71 8.33 9.77
C SER A 20 -51.54 7.10 9.41
N SER A 21 -51.12 6.42 8.35
CA SER A 21 -51.25 4.97 8.22
C SER A 21 -49.95 4.49 7.59
N GLY A 22 -49.22 3.66 8.33
CA GLY A 22 -48.04 3.00 7.83
C GLY A 22 -48.38 2.22 6.56
N THR A 23 -47.99 2.76 5.42
CA THR A 23 -47.56 1.94 4.31
C THR A 23 -46.09 1.68 4.55
N VAL A 24 -45.81 0.56 5.22
CA VAL A 24 -44.66 -0.25 4.84
C VAL A 24 -44.71 -0.29 3.32
N ILE A 25 -43.81 0.43 2.64
CA ILE A 25 -43.47 0.03 1.28
C ILE A 25 -42.95 -1.38 1.51
N ALA A 26 -43.82 -2.35 1.27
CA ALA A 26 -43.43 -3.72 1.06
C ALA A 26 -42.52 -3.64 -0.16
N VAL A 27 -41.23 -3.38 0.07
CA VAL A 27 -40.21 -3.65 -0.92
C VAL A 27 -40.47 -5.11 -1.26
N PRO A 28 -40.77 -5.42 -2.53
CA PRO A 28 -41.06 -6.78 -2.93
C PRO A 28 -39.98 -7.71 -2.34
N PRO A 29 -40.35 -8.93 -1.91
CA PRO A 29 -39.33 -9.92 -1.56
C PRO A 29 -38.31 -9.96 -2.70
N ALA A 30 -37.04 -9.95 -2.32
CA ALA A 30 -35.88 -9.85 -3.21
C ALA A 30 -36.18 -10.51 -4.56
N VAL A 31 -36.30 -9.70 -5.62
CA VAL A 31 -36.11 -10.20 -6.97
C VAL A 31 -34.60 -10.35 -7.10
N ALA A 32 -34.15 -11.54 -6.73
CA ALA A 32 -32.82 -12.02 -7.03
C ALA A 32 -32.74 -12.21 -8.55
N ASP A 33 -32.16 -11.22 -9.21
CA ASP A 33 -31.22 -11.35 -10.33
C ASP A 33 -30.85 -9.92 -10.76
N ILE A 34 -29.57 -9.56 -10.66
CA ILE A 34 -29.06 -8.35 -11.31
C ILE A 34 -29.11 -8.66 -12.81
N GLY A 35 -29.89 -7.88 -13.56
CA GLY A 35 -29.95 -7.94 -15.01
C GLY A 35 -30.57 -6.65 -15.50
N THR A 36 -29.83 -5.54 -15.37
CA THR A 36 -30.28 -4.24 -15.88
C THR A 36 -29.56 -3.96 -17.19
N ASP A 37 -30.32 -3.94 -18.29
CA ASP A 37 -29.85 -3.39 -19.56
C ASP A 37 -29.89 -1.87 -19.44
N MET A 38 -28.72 -1.25 -19.43
CA MET A 38 -28.55 0.19 -19.34
C MET A 38 -28.12 0.75 -20.70
N ARG A 39 -28.53 1.98 -21.00
CA ARG A 39 -28.05 2.73 -22.15
C ARG A 39 -27.25 3.92 -21.66
N PHE A 40 -26.04 4.05 -22.17
CA PHE A 40 -25.14 5.14 -21.87
C PHE A 40 -24.89 5.98 -23.10
N VAL A 41 -24.70 7.27 -22.89
CA VAL A 41 -24.16 8.18 -23.89
C VAL A 41 -22.66 8.31 -23.61
N CYS A 42 -21.86 7.80 -24.55
CA CYS A 42 -20.41 7.80 -24.49
C CYS A 42 -19.84 8.94 -25.34
N ALA A 43 -19.03 9.80 -24.76
CA ALA A 43 -18.28 10.82 -25.49
C ALA A 43 -16.87 10.33 -25.79
N GLY A 44 -16.47 10.43 -27.05
CA GLY A 44 -15.11 10.20 -27.54
C GLY A 44 -14.60 11.37 -28.37
N GLU A 45 -13.39 11.25 -28.92
CA GLU A 45 -12.77 12.32 -29.73
C GLU A 45 -13.56 12.67 -31.00
N THR A 46 -14.30 11.70 -31.54
CA THR A 46 -15.02 11.79 -32.82
C THR A 46 -16.50 12.15 -32.66
N GLY A 47 -17.04 12.15 -31.45
CA GLY A 47 -18.45 12.44 -31.19
C GLY A 47 -19.05 11.69 -30.00
N THR A 48 -20.39 11.66 -29.95
CA THR A 48 -21.15 10.94 -28.93
C THR A 48 -21.81 9.71 -29.52
N HIS A 49 -21.77 8.59 -28.79
CA HIS A 49 -22.28 7.29 -29.21
C HIS A 49 -23.18 6.69 -28.12
N THR A 50 -24.21 5.96 -28.52
CA THR A 50 -25.04 5.20 -27.56
C THR A 50 -24.45 3.81 -27.40
N VAL A 51 -24.10 3.43 -26.17
CA VAL A 51 -23.53 2.12 -25.83
C VAL A 51 -24.46 1.42 -24.85
N GLY A 52 -24.77 0.15 -25.13
CA GLY A 52 -25.50 -0.71 -24.21
C GLY A 52 -24.54 -1.30 -23.18
N LEU A 53 -24.93 -1.31 -21.90
CA LEU A 53 -24.20 -1.98 -20.83
C LEU A 53 -25.17 -2.86 -20.04
N ARG A 54 -24.93 -4.16 -20.06
CA ARG A 54 -25.66 -5.14 -19.27
C ARG A 54 -24.73 -5.68 -18.18
N ILE A 55 -25.19 -5.60 -16.94
CA ILE A 55 -24.48 -6.15 -15.79
C ILE A 55 -25.35 -7.26 -15.21
N GLU A 56 -24.77 -8.44 -15.05
CA GLU A 56 -25.43 -9.59 -14.41
C GLU A 56 -24.62 -10.07 -13.20
N SER A 57 -25.30 -10.35 -12.09
CA SER A 57 -24.69 -10.86 -10.86
C SER A 57 -25.76 -11.35 -9.89
N SER A 58 -25.40 -12.26 -8.99
CA SER A 58 -26.27 -12.69 -7.90
C SER A 58 -26.09 -11.81 -6.66
N VAL A 59 -27.20 -11.39 -6.04
CA VAL A 59 -27.22 -10.56 -4.83
C VAL A 59 -27.73 -11.40 -3.67
N PRO A 60 -27.06 -11.39 -2.50
CA PRO A 60 -27.57 -12.04 -1.30
C PRO A 60 -28.97 -11.53 -0.93
N SER A 61 -29.88 -12.39 -0.49
CA SER A 61 -31.25 -11.97 -0.13
C SER A 61 -31.32 -11.11 1.15
N SER A 62 -30.30 -11.19 2.01
CA SER A 62 -30.17 -10.42 3.25
C SER A 62 -28.70 -10.28 3.68
N GLY A 63 -28.42 -9.32 4.56
CA GLY A 63 -27.13 -9.13 5.22
C GLY A 63 -27.31 -8.67 6.67
N SER A 64 -26.20 -8.59 7.41
CA SER A 64 -26.18 -8.12 8.81
C SER A 64 -25.28 -6.90 8.94
N VAL A 65 -25.59 -6.01 9.89
CA VAL A 65 -24.69 -4.90 10.23
C VAL A 65 -23.35 -5.45 10.70
N GLY A 66 -22.24 -4.94 10.16
CA GLY A 66 -20.90 -5.39 10.50
C GLY A 66 -20.42 -6.64 9.76
N GLU A 67 -21.28 -7.32 9.00
CA GLU A 67 -20.88 -8.47 8.18
C GLU A 67 -20.69 -8.09 6.71
N PRO A 68 -19.68 -8.62 6.01
CA PRO A 68 -19.46 -8.34 4.59
C PRO A 68 -20.59 -8.92 3.73
N VAL A 69 -21.24 -8.06 2.95
CA VAL A 69 -22.19 -8.44 1.91
C VAL A 69 -21.44 -8.51 0.57
N GLN A 70 -21.32 -9.71 0.02
CA GLN A 70 -20.56 -10.00 -1.19
C GLN A 70 -21.49 -10.31 -2.37
N LEU A 71 -21.33 -9.60 -3.49
CA LEU A 71 -22.00 -9.94 -4.75
C LEU A 71 -21.36 -11.19 -5.37
N GLY A 72 -22.14 -11.96 -6.12
CA GLY A 72 -21.65 -13.05 -6.94
C GLY A 72 -20.75 -12.57 -8.09
N THR A 73 -20.28 -13.50 -8.92
CA THR A 73 -19.53 -13.15 -10.13
C THR A 73 -20.33 -12.17 -10.97
N ILE A 74 -19.70 -11.05 -11.32
CA ILE A 74 -20.28 -10.01 -12.15
C ILE A 74 -19.89 -10.32 -13.59
N ARG A 75 -20.88 -10.42 -14.45
CA ARG A 75 -20.74 -10.50 -15.90
C ARG A 75 -21.12 -9.15 -16.49
N VAL A 76 -20.27 -8.65 -17.37
CA VAL A 76 -20.44 -7.38 -18.06
C VAL A 76 -20.55 -7.67 -19.54
N GLU A 77 -21.61 -7.18 -20.18
CA GLU A 77 -21.78 -7.21 -21.63
C GLU A 77 -21.94 -5.78 -22.12
N VAL A 78 -21.15 -5.42 -23.13
CA VAL A 78 -21.13 -4.08 -23.74
C VAL A 78 -21.51 -4.21 -25.20
N ASP A 79 -22.56 -3.50 -25.59
CA ASP A 79 -23.07 -3.49 -26.95
C ASP A 79 -22.60 -2.22 -27.66
N LEU A 80 -21.71 -2.39 -28.64
CA LEU A 80 -21.15 -1.30 -29.42
C LEU A 80 -21.91 -1.11 -30.74
N PRO A 81 -22.23 0.14 -31.12
CA PRO A 81 -22.81 0.43 -32.42
C PRO A 81 -21.75 0.26 -33.53
N ALA A 82 -22.19 -0.15 -34.72
CA ALA A 82 -21.29 -0.49 -35.83
C ALA A 82 -20.35 0.67 -36.22
N GLU A 83 -20.84 1.90 -36.12
CA GLU A 83 -20.09 3.12 -36.44
C GLU A 83 -18.88 3.32 -35.54
N LEU A 84 -18.93 2.82 -34.29
CA LEU A 84 -17.83 2.91 -33.34
C LEU A 84 -16.75 1.85 -33.63
N VAL A 85 -17.18 0.68 -34.13
CA VAL A 85 -16.29 -0.43 -34.50
C VAL A 85 -15.46 -0.07 -35.74
N ASP A 86 -16.07 0.64 -36.70
CA ASP A 86 -15.36 1.09 -37.90
C ASP A 86 -14.30 2.17 -37.59
N GLN A 87 -14.44 2.93 -36.50
CA GLN A 87 -13.42 3.90 -36.08
C GLN A 87 -12.16 3.24 -35.51
N VAL A 88 -12.29 2.06 -34.91
CA VAL A 88 -11.15 1.30 -34.38
C VAL A 88 -10.41 0.52 -35.50
N ARG A 89 -11.02 0.41 -36.69
CA ARG A 89 -10.37 -0.20 -37.86
C ARG A 89 -9.45 0.79 -38.54
N VAL A 90 -8.14 0.58 -38.39
CA VAL A 90 -7.14 1.26 -39.22
C VAL A 90 -7.33 0.79 -40.68
N GLU A 91 -7.72 1.70 -41.58
CA GLU A 91 -7.65 1.47 -43.03
C GLU A 91 -6.19 1.23 -43.43
N SER A 92 -5.82 -0.03 -43.63
CA SER A 92 -4.57 -0.35 -44.33
C SER A 92 -4.70 0.01 -45.81
N PRO A 93 -3.87 0.91 -46.36
CA PRO A 93 -3.89 1.23 -47.78
C PRO A 93 -3.15 0.12 -48.54
N ILE A 94 -3.82 -1.00 -48.81
CA ILE A 94 -3.35 -2.01 -49.75
C ILE A 94 -4.25 -1.94 -50.99
N PRO A 95 -3.72 -1.63 -52.19
CA PRO A 95 -4.52 -1.60 -53.40
C PRO A 95 -5.07 -3.00 -53.72
N PRO A 96 -6.27 -3.08 -54.32
CA PRO A 96 -6.96 -4.35 -54.52
C PRO A 96 -6.21 -5.24 -55.52
N VAL A 97 -5.78 -6.42 -55.07
CA VAL A 97 -5.39 -7.50 -55.97
C VAL A 97 -6.67 -8.08 -56.56
N THR A 98 -6.92 -7.80 -57.84
CA THR A 98 -7.97 -8.42 -58.64
C THR A 98 -7.72 -9.93 -58.75
N GLY A 99 -8.60 -10.76 -58.17
CA GLY A 99 -8.62 -12.20 -58.45
C GLY A 99 -9.06 -13.15 -57.34
N ALA A 100 -9.28 -12.69 -56.10
CA ALA A 100 -9.73 -13.57 -55.02
C ALA A 100 -11.25 -13.57 -54.85
N THR A 101 -11.88 -14.72 -55.10
CA THR A 101 -13.27 -15.02 -54.73
C THR A 101 -13.52 -14.78 -53.24
N THR A 102 -14.69 -14.21 -52.93
CA THR A 102 -15.16 -13.82 -51.59
C THR A 102 -15.22 -15.00 -50.62
N SER A 103 -14.10 -15.36 -50.00
CA SER A 103 -14.11 -16.06 -48.72
C SER A 103 -14.35 -15.03 -47.62
N SER A 104 -15.39 -15.23 -46.82
CA SER A 104 -15.73 -14.45 -45.62
C SER A 104 -14.47 -14.09 -44.83
N ARG A 105 -14.07 -12.82 -44.88
CA ARG A 105 -12.97 -12.29 -44.06
C ARG A 105 -13.32 -12.53 -42.59
N PRO A 106 -12.45 -13.14 -41.77
CA PRO A 106 -12.70 -13.22 -40.33
C PRO A 106 -12.87 -11.79 -39.80
N SER A 107 -13.93 -11.57 -39.01
CA SER A 107 -14.12 -10.28 -38.34
C SER A 107 -12.92 -10.02 -37.43
N PRO A 108 -12.34 -8.80 -37.44
CA PRO A 108 -11.22 -8.48 -36.57
C PRO A 108 -11.64 -8.72 -35.12
N ALA A 109 -10.79 -9.41 -34.37
CA ALA A 109 -10.95 -9.53 -32.93
C ALA A 109 -10.81 -8.12 -32.33
N LEU A 110 -11.88 -7.65 -31.68
CA LEU A 110 -11.94 -6.38 -30.95
C LEU A 110 -11.92 -6.73 -29.46
N GLY A 111 -11.04 -6.07 -28.71
CA GLY A 111 -10.95 -6.19 -27.25
C GLY A 111 -11.13 -4.83 -26.59
N GLY A 112 -11.33 -4.82 -25.29
CA GLY A 112 -11.43 -3.57 -24.54
C GLY A 112 -11.34 -3.74 -23.03
N VAL A 113 -11.41 -2.63 -22.33
CA VAL A 113 -11.48 -2.57 -20.87
C VAL A 113 -12.61 -1.62 -20.47
N ALA A 114 -13.52 -2.08 -19.62
CA ALA A 114 -14.57 -1.25 -19.03
C ALA A 114 -14.30 -1.02 -17.54
N GLN A 115 -14.21 0.23 -17.12
CA GLN A 115 -14.12 0.63 -15.72
C GLN A 115 -15.45 1.24 -15.27
N ILE A 116 -16.26 0.43 -14.57
CA ILE A 116 -17.62 0.80 -14.16
C ILE A 116 -17.57 1.44 -12.77
N ARG A 117 -18.09 2.66 -12.62
CA ARG A 117 -18.21 3.31 -11.31
C ARG A 117 -19.53 2.90 -10.68
N VAL A 118 -19.41 2.30 -9.49
CA VAL A 118 -20.54 1.80 -8.72
C VAL A 118 -20.49 2.39 -7.33
N ASP A 119 -21.61 2.97 -6.92
CA ASP A 119 -21.84 3.53 -5.61
C ASP A 119 -22.69 2.60 -4.75
N VAL A 120 -22.32 2.48 -3.49
CA VAL A 120 -23.08 1.83 -2.45
C VAL A 120 -23.88 2.89 -1.72
N ARG A 121 -25.19 2.72 -1.68
CA ARG A 121 -26.10 3.54 -0.88
C ARG A 121 -26.68 2.72 0.27
N ASP A 122 -26.50 3.22 1.47
CA ASP A 122 -27.22 2.76 2.66
C ASP A 122 -27.77 3.96 3.44
N ASP A 123 -28.46 3.71 4.56
CA ASP A 123 -29.03 4.77 5.40
C ASP A 123 -27.97 5.70 6.02
N SER A 124 -26.67 5.34 5.95
CA SER A 124 -25.56 6.17 6.42
C SER A 124 -24.97 7.09 5.34
N GLY A 125 -25.35 6.91 4.07
CA GLY A 125 -24.93 7.75 2.95
C GLY A 125 -24.50 6.95 1.71
N GLU A 126 -23.86 7.65 0.79
CA GLU A 126 -23.34 7.10 -0.48
C GLU A 126 -21.82 6.98 -0.42
N ARG A 127 -21.26 5.86 -0.91
CA ARG A 127 -19.81 5.60 -0.97
C ARG A 127 -19.44 4.74 -2.16
N HIS A 128 -18.27 4.95 -2.75
CA HIS A 128 -17.80 4.11 -3.87
C HIS A 128 -17.59 2.65 -3.47
N ALA A 129 -18.03 1.73 -4.32
CA ALA A 129 -17.95 0.27 -4.12
C ALA A 129 -16.58 -0.32 -4.51
N GLY A 130 -15.72 0.42 -5.22
CA GLY A 130 -14.36 0.01 -5.58
C GLY A 130 -14.29 -1.16 -6.57
N TRP A 131 -15.21 -1.24 -7.54
CA TRP A 131 -15.20 -2.32 -8.53
C TRP A 131 -13.93 -2.30 -9.41
N PRO A 132 -13.41 -3.47 -9.81
CA PRO A 132 -12.24 -3.54 -10.69
C PRO A 132 -12.59 -3.13 -12.13
N ALA A 133 -11.57 -2.90 -12.95
CA ALA A 133 -11.74 -2.82 -14.40
C ALA A 133 -12.01 -4.22 -14.99
N PHE A 134 -12.92 -4.30 -15.96
CA PHE A 134 -13.33 -5.53 -16.62
C PHE A 134 -12.68 -5.62 -17.99
N ALA A 135 -11.86 -6.65 -18.22
CA ALA A 135 -11.38 -6.97 -19.56
C ALA A 135 -12.54 -7.54 -20.40
N LEU A 136 -12.71 -7.00 -21.60
CA LEU A 136 -13.79 -7.33 -22.51
C LEU A 136 -13.24 -7.97 -23.79
N ALA A 137 -13.92 -9.00 -24.28
CA ALA A 137 -13.60 -9.66 -25.54
C ALA A 137 -14.84 -9.76 -26.44
N ALA A 138 -14.67 -9.52 -27.75
CA ALA A 138 -15.73 -9.66 -28.71
C ALA A 138 -16.24 -11.10 -28.81
N VAL A 139 -17.57 -11.25 -28.79
CA VAL A 139 -18.27 -12.49 -29.09
C VAL A 139 -18.56 -12.54 -30.60
N PRO A 140 -18.52 -13.72 -31.26
CA PRO A 140 -18.82 -13.83 -32.67
C PRO A 140 -20.17 -13.20 -33.05
N LEU A 141 -20.17 -12.37 -34.10
CA LEU A 141 -21.32 -11.57 -34.54
C LEU A 141 -22.59 -12.42 -34.76
N ARG A 142 -23.70 -11.95 -34.18
CA ARG A 142 -25.04 -12.54 -34.34
C ARG A 142 -25.87 -11.79 -35.41
N GLY A 143 -25.29 -11.51 -36.57
CA GLY A 143 -26.04 -11.10 -37.77
C GLY A 143 -26.81 -9.75 -37.72
N ASP A 144 -26.77 -9.00 -36.63
CA ASP A 144 -27.46 -7.71 -36.40
C ASP A 144 -26.54 -6.48 -36.56
N GLY A 145 -25.23 -6.70 -36.73
CA GLY A 145 -24.24 -5.64 -36.94
C GLY A 145 -23.72 -4.98 -35.66
N THR A 146 -24.32 -5.29 -34.50
CA THR A 146 -23.82 -4.88 -33.18
C THR A 146 -22.65 -5.76 -32.75
N VAL A 147 -21.62 -5.15 -32.17
CA VAL A 147 -20.49 -5.89 -31.60
C VAL A 147 -20.69 -6.02 -30.10
N HIS A 148 -20.87 -7.26 -29.66
CA HIS A 148 -20.99 -7.61 -28.25
C HIS A 148 -19.62 -7.91 -27.67
N LEU A 149 -19.20 -7.11 -26.69
CA LEU A 149 -18.02 -7.39 -25.89
C LEU A 149 -18.46 -7.96 -24.54
N THR A 150 -17.82 -9.03 -24.07
CA THR A 150 -18.17 -9.65 -22.79
C THR A 150 -16.95 -9.77 -21.88
N GLY A 151 -17.16 -9.56 -20.59
CA GLY A 151 -16.15 -9.68 -19.53
C GLY A 151 -16.77 -10.19 -18.23
N SER A 152 -15.93 -10.62 -17.30
CA SER A 152 -16.39 -10.98 -15.95
C SER A 152 -15.36 -10.65 -14.87
N GLY A 153 -15.84 -10.42 -13.66
CA GLY A 153 -15.03 -10.04 -12.51
C GLY A 153 -15.77 -10.25 -11.19
N VAL A 154 -15.12 -9.92 -10.07
CA VAL A 154 -15.70 -10.01 -8.72
C VAL A 154 -15.54 -8.65 -8.06
N ALA A 155 -16.63 -8.10 -7.52
CA ALA A 155 -16.57 -6.85 -6.76
C ALA A 155 -16.05 -7.09 -5.33
N PRO A 156 -15.42 -6.10 -4.69
CA PRO A 156 -15.13 -6.17 -3.26
C PRO A 156 -16.40 -6.31 -2.41
N PRO A 157 -16.32 -6.94 -1.22
CA PRO A 157 -17.44 -7.00 -0.30
C PRO A 157 -17.73 -5.64 0.32
N VAL A 158 -19.00 -5.41 0.65
CA VAL A 158 -19.44 -4.17 1.31
C VAL A 158 -19.91 -4.49 2.72
N VAL A 159 -19.32 -3.84 3.73
CA VAL A 159 -19.75 -4.00 5.13
C VAL A 159 -20.78 -2.91 5.48
N PRO A 160 -22.05 -3.28 5.76
CA PRO A 160 -23.07 -2.32 6.16
C PRO A 160 -22.81 -1.78 7.56
N ARG A 161 -23.00 -0.47 7.74
CA ARG A 161 -22.79 0.21 9.04
C ARG A 161 -24.09 0.41 9.82
N SER A 162 -25.22 0.41 9.14
CA SER A 162 -26.55 0.57 9.72
C SER A 162 -27.52 -0.50 9.20
N PRO A 163 -28.53 -0.89 10.01
CA PRO A 163 -29.62 -1.71 9.50
C PRO A 163 -30.45 -0.87 8.52
N GLY A 164 -30.99 -1.48 7.47
CA GLY A 164 -31.70 -0.75 6.42
C GLY A 164 -31.53 -1.38 5.04
N GLY A 165 -31.79 -0.60 4.00
CA GLY A 165 -31.54 -1.00 2.61
C GLY A 165 -30.10 -0.71 2.22
N LEU A 166 -29.38 -1.71 1.71
CA LEU A 166 -28.12 -1.55 1.02
C LEU A 166 -28.38 -1.68 -0.48
N SER A 167 -27.91 -0.76 -1.31
CA SER A 167 -28.06 -0.84 -2.77
C SER A 167 -26.79 -0.46 -3.51
N TRP A 168 -26.57 -1.06 -4.68
CA TRP A 168 -25.50 -0.69 -5.60
C TRP A 168 -26.09 0.08 -6.76
N VAL A 169 -25.49 1.21 -7.12
CA VAL A 169 -25.97 2.11 -8.16
C VAL A 169 -24.83 2.36 -9.14
N ALA A 170 -25.06 2.17 -10.44
CA ALA A 170 -24.10 2.53 -11.49
C ALA A 170 -24.64 3.73 -12.28
N GLY A 171 -23.81 4.74 -12.51
CA GLY A 171 -24.18 5.96 -13.25
C GLY A 171 -23.25 6.30 -14.41
N ASP A 172 -21.99 5.86 -14.33
CA ASP A 172 -20.95 6.19 -15.28
C ASP A 172 -19.93 5.05 -15.42
N PHE A 173 -19.33 4.94 -16.61
CA PHE A 173 -18.21 4.04 -16.86
C PHE A 173 -17.26 4.59 -17.92
N ASP A 174 -16.00 4.17 -17.85
CA ASP A 174 -14.97 4.50 -18.83
C ASP A 174 -14.69 3.25 -19.68
N LEU A 175 -14.61 3.40 -21.00
CA LEU A 175 -14.42 2.30 -21.95
C LEU A 175 -13.23 2.57 -22.87
N SER A 176 -12.25 1.66 -22.84
CA SER A 176 -11.11 1.65 -23.77
C SER A 176 -11.25 0.50 -24.76
N LEU A 177 -11.06 0.76 -26.06
CA LEU A 177 -11.15 -0.25 -27.13
C LEU A 177 -9.84 -0.36 -27.92
N ALA A 178 -9.44 -1.59 -28.23
CA ALA A 178 -8.23 -1.88 -29.01
C ALA A 178 -8.36 -3.13 -29.91
N PRO A 179 -7.68 -3.18 -31.07
CA PRO A 179 -7.57 -4.39 -31.89
C PRO A 179 -6.83 -5.52 -31.15
N THR A 180 -7.28 -6.77 -31.28
CA THR A 180 -6.71 -7.91 -30.50
C THR A 180 -5.53 -8.62 -31.17
N GLU A 181 -5.16 -8.30 -32.42
CA GLU A 181 -3.98 -8.88 -33.10
C GLU A 181 -2.92 -7.82 -33.46
N GLN A 182 -1.70 -8.02 -32.91
CA GLN A 182 -0.43 -7.36 -33.28
C GLN A 182 -0.28 -5.84 -33.02
N ALA A 183 -0.14 -5.45 -31.77
CA ALA A 183 0.55 -4.20 -31.40
C ALA A 183 1.63 -4.45 -30.33
N ALA A 184 2.74 -5.04 -30.76
CA ALA A 184 4.06 -4.82 -30.15
C ALA A 184 4.69 -3.50 -30.66
N LYS A 185 3.89 -2.57 -31.21
CA LYS A 185 4.27 -1.20 -31.53
C LYS A 185 3.39 -0.26 -30.70
N ARG A 186 4.04 0.72 -30.07
CA ARG A 186 3.53 1.47 -28.92
C ARG A 186 2.68 2.69 -29.26
N ASP A 187 2.24 2.85 -30.51
CA ASP A 187 1.63 4.10 -31.00
C ASP A 187 0.35 3.89 -31.87
N GLU A 188 -0.39 2.79 -31.70
CA GLU A 188 -1.70 2.63 -32.37
C GLU A 188 -2.84 3.13 -31.47
N ALA A 189 -3.78 3.87 -32.06
CA ALA A 189 -4.80 4.67 -31.38
C ALA A 189 -5.77 3.80 -30.54
N GLU A 190 -5.61 3.87 -29.22
CA GLU A 190 -6.57 3.36 -28.24
C GLU A 190 -7.77 4.32 -28.20
N LEU A 191 -8.96 3.83 -28.58
CA LEU A 191 -10.18 4.64 -28.50
C LEU A 191 -10.69 4.62 -27.07
N SER A 192 -10.60 5.77 -26.38
CA SER A 192 -11.11 5.96 -25.03
C SER A 192 -12.42 6.72 -25.04
N LEU A 193 -13.40 6.23 -24.28
CA LEU A 193 -14.76 6.76 -24.22
C LEU A 193 -15.18 6.97 -22.76
N HIS A 194 -15.80 8.11 -22.48
CA HIS A 194 -16.42 8.40 -21.19
C HIS A 194 -17.93 8.30 -21.32
N CYS A 195 -18.53 7.36 -20.59
CA CYS A 195 -19.93 7.00 -20.74
C CYS A 195 -20.74 7.39 -19.50
N ALA A 196 -21.84 8.12 -19.70
CA ALA A 196 -22.77 8.50 -18.63
C ALA A 196 -24.20 8.07 -18.97
N ALA A 197 -24.93 7.57 -17.97
CA ALA A 197 -26.36 7.27 -18.10
C ALA A 197 -27.20 8.50 -17.72
N ASP A 198 -28.40 8.62 -18.29
CA ASP A 198 -29.33 9.71 -17.95
C ASP A 198 -29.72 9.72 -16.46
N LYS A 199 -29.76 8.53 -15.85
CA LYS A 199 -30.01 8.31 -14.41
C LYS A 199 -29.23 7.09 -13.95
N GLY A 200 -28.68 7.15 -12.74
CA GLY A 200 -28.04 5.99 -12.11
C GLY A 200 -29.03 4.83 -11.96
N ALA A 201 -28.60 3.64 -12.37
CA ALA A 201 -29.41 2.43 -12.29
C ALA A 201 -29.06 1.64 -11.04
N VAL A 202 -30.07 1.22 -10.28
CA VAL A 202 -29.89 0.34 -9.13
C VAL A 202 -29.62 -1.06 -9.65
N LEU A 203 -28.41 -1.54 -9.46
CA LEU A 203 -27.98 -2.87 -9.89
C LEU A 203 -28.62 -3.95 -9.00
N GLY A 204 -28.68 -3.71 -7.69
CA GLY A 204 -29.30 -4.65 -6.75
C GLY A 204 -29.47 -4.04 -5.36
N SER A 205 -30.25 -4.70 -4.51
CA SER A 205 -30.47 -4.27 -3.13
C SER A 205 -30.54 -5.44 -2.15
N VAL A 206 -29.95 -5.26 -0.96
CA VAL A 206 -29.98 -6.20 0.17
C VAL A 206 -30.61 -5.55 1.38
N ARG A 207 -31.46 -6.29 2.11
CA ARG A 207 -31.93 -5.86 3.43
C ARG A 207 -30.89 -6.23 4.49
N VAL A 208 -30.44 -5.23 5.23
CA VAL A 208 -29.48 -5.37 6.33
C VAL A 208 -30.23 -5.37 7.65
N GLN A 209 -30.08 -6.44 8.43
CA GLN A 209 -30.70 -6.59 9.74
C GLN A 209 -29.70 -6.34 10.87
N ARG A 210 -30.20 -5.90 12.03
CA ARG A 210 -29.43 -5.88 13.27
C ARG A 210 -29.47 -7.27 13.88
N GLU A 211 -28.31 -7.83 14.18
CA GLU A 211 -28.21 -9.18 14.77
C GLU A 211 -29.04 -9.24 16.06
N SER A 212 -30.08 -10.07 16.06
CA SER A 212 -30.86 -10.35 17.26
C SER A 212 -30.21 -11.56 17.93
N GLN A 213 -29.48 -11.31 19.03
CA GLN A 213 -28.92 -12.38 19.85
C GLN A 213 -30.06 -13.21 20.47
N THR A 214 -30.37 -14.37 19.89
CA THR A 214 -31.02 -15.48 20.60
C THR A 214 -30.61 -16.81 19.95
N PRO A 215 -30.15 -17.81 20.72
CA PRO A 215 -29.59 -19.04 20.17
C PRO A 215 -30.68 -20.07 19.83
N ALA A 216 -30.58 -20.71 18.65
CA ALA A 216 -31.34 -21.91 18.34
C ALA A 216 -30.56 -22.87 17.42
N LEU A 217 -30.69 -24.16 17.75
CA LEU A 217 -29.98 -25.32 17.23
C LEU A 217 -30.32 -25.69 15.77
N ASN A 218 -29.29 -26.22 15.09
CA ASN A 218 -29.30 -27.24 14.02
C ASN A 218 -30.16 -27.02 12.75
N ALA A 219 -29.48 -26.64 11.66
CA ALA A 219 -29.70 -27.22 10.33
C ALA A 219 -28.42 -27.12 9.50
N GLN A 220 -27.83 -28.28 9.17
CA GLN A 220 -26.68 -28.40 8.28
C GLN A 220 -27.10 -28.16 6.84
N ASN A 221 -26.58 -27.10 6.23
CA ASN A 221 -26.33 -27.05 4.79
C ASN A 221 -24.96 -26.39 4.56
N ARG A 222 -23.98 -27.23 4.20
CA ARG A 222 -22.63 -26.83 3.82
C ARG A 222 -22.68 -26.15 2.45
N ILE A 223 -22.72 -24.83 2.43
CA ILE A 223 -21.98 -24.08 1.42
C ILE A 223 -20.79 -23.48 2.14
N THR A 224 -19.61 -23.81 1.63
CA THR A 224 -18.32 -23.61 2.26
C THR A 224 -18.13 -22.13 2.56
N ARG A 225 -18.30 -21.80 3.84
CA ARG A 225 -17.74 -20.64 4.51
C ARG A 225 -16.34 -20.44 3.90
N GLN A 226 -16.13 -19.34 3.18
CA GLN A 226 -14.78 -18.88 2.92
C GLN A 226 -14.18 -18.73 4.31
N ALA A 227 -13.31 -19.67 4.65
CA ALA A 227 -12.84 -19.81 6.00
C ALA A 227 -12.31 -18.44 6.42
N ALA A 228 -12.87 -17.87 7.49
CA ALA A 228 -12.05 -17.04 8.35
C ALA A 228 -10.74 -17.82 8.51
N ALA A 229 -9.61 -17.16 8.22
CA ALA A 229 -8.31 -17.75 8.46
C ALA A 229 -8.37 -18.44 9.84
N PRO A 230 -7.92 -19.70 9.95
CA PRO A 230 -8.04 -20.41 11.21
C PRO A 230 -7.44 -19.54 12.32
N GLU A 231 -8.15 -19.40 13.44
CA GLU A 231 -7.59 -18.88 14.68
C GLU A 231 -6.35 -19.70 15.04
N LYS A 232 -5.18 -19.26 14.58
CA LYS A 232 -3.93 -19.96 14.84
C LYS A 232 -2.72 -19.01 14.83
N ASN A 233 -2.87 -17.83 15.42
CA ASN A 233 -1.81 -16.81 15.38
C ASN A 233 -1.33 -16.44 16.79
N VAL A 234 -0.98 -17.45 17.60
CA VAL A 234 -0.04 -17.21 18.70
C VAL A 234 1.36 -17.21 18.09
N CYS A 235 2.16 -16.21 18.42
CA CYS A 235 3.58 -16.19 18.06
C CYS A 235 4.32 -17.38 18.69
N GLU A 236 4.37 -18.49 17.95
CA GLU A 236 5.05 -19.72 18.36
C GLU A 236 6.54 -19.44 18.56
N GLU A 237 7.03 -19.71 19.76
CA GLU A 237 8.44 -19.57 20.08
C GLU A 237 9.24 -20.73 19.48
N ILE A 238 10.23 -20.43 18.64
CA ILE A 238 11.20 -21.42 18.18
C ILE A 238 12.29 -21.63 19.25
N PRO A 239 12.91 -22.82 19.38
CA PRO A 239 13.94 -23.08 20.38
C PRO A 239 15.09 -22.06 20.36
N GLY A 240 15.71 -21.83 21.51
CA GLY A 240 16.94 -21.02 21.61
C GLY A 240 18.15 -21.75 21.03
N SER A 241 19.22 -20.99 20.76
CA SER A 241 20.47 -21.53 20.23
C SER A 241 20.99 -22.70 21.07
N GLY A 242 21.39 -23.79 20.42
CA GLY A 242 21.93 -24.99 21.07
C GLY A 242 20.89 -25.97 21.65
N ALA A 243 19.61 -25.59 21.75
CA ALA A 243 18.57 -26.47 22.31
C ALA A 243 18.10 -27.56 21.32
N ASP A 244 18.04 -27.25 20.03
CA ASP A 244 17.71 -28.19 18.95
C ASP A 244 18.55 -27.86 17.71
N PRO A 245 19.36 -28.80 17.19
CA PRO A 245 20.22 -28.56 16.03
C PRO A 245 19.45 -28.19 14.75
N ARG A 246 18.14 -28.46 14.69
CA ARG A 246 17.29 -28.08 13.55
C ARG A 246 16.98 -26.57 13.54
N TYR A 247 17.18 -25.89 14.67
CA TYR A 247 16.95 -24.46 14.87
C TYR A 247 18.27 -23.77 15.24
N ALA A 248 19.10 -23.56 14.22
CA ALA A 248 20.41 -22.92 14.35
C ALA A 248 20.67 -22.01 13.13
N ILE A 249 21.77 -21.28 13.14
CA ILE A 249 22.27 -20.65 11.90
C ILE A 249 22.57 -21.79 10.91
N ASN A 250 22.02 -21.68 9.70
CA ASN A 250 22.17 -22.66 8.65
C ASN A 250 23.57 -22.54 8.01
N PRO A 251 24.40 -23.59 8.06
CA PRO A 251 25.77 -23.55 7.55
C PRO A 251 25.86 -23.66 6.02
N ASP A 252 24.73 -23.80 5.30
CA ASP A 252 24.75 -23.86 3.84
C ASP A 252 25.46 -22.63 3.25
N PRO A 253 26.48 -22.81 2.38
CA PRO A 253 27.26 -21.70 1.85
C PRO A 253 26.42 -20.63 1.15
N THR A 254 25.28 -20.99 0.57
CA THR A 254 24.42 -20.02 -0.13
C THR A 254 23.71 -19.10 0.85
N LEU A 255 23.26 -19.62 2.00
CA LEU A 255 22.60 -18.83 3.03
C LEU A 255 23.61 -18.02 3.86
N MET A 256 24.86 -18.48 3.95
CA MET A 256 25.93 -17.75 4.66
C MET A 256 26.35 -16.46 3.95
N LYS A 257 26.10 -16.35 2.63
CA LYS A 257 26.44 -15.15 1.84
C LYS A 257 25.85 -13.84 2.37
N ILE A 258 24.77 -13.89 3.13
CA ILE A 258 24.20 -12.66 3.73
C ILE A 258 25.19 -11.97 4.69
N TYR A 259 26.17 -12.71 5.22
CA TYR A 259 27.19 -12.23 6.14
C TYR A 259 28.44 -11.68 5.43
N ASP A 260 28.58 -11.88 4.12
CA ASP A 260 29.77 -11.45 3.37
C ASP A 260 29.80 -9.93 3.15
N GLU A 261 28.63 -9.30 3.01
CA GLU A 261 28.51 -7.88 2.64
C GLU A 261 27.50 -7.11 3.50
N PRO A 262 27.90 -6.01 4.16
CA PRO A 262 29.30 -5.56 4.32
C PRO A 262 30.11 -6.55 5.15
N GLN A 263 31.43 -6.53 5.04
CA GLN A 263 32.31 -7.31 5.90
C GLN A 263 32.26 -6.77 7.33
N LEU A 264 32.50 -7.64 8.32
CA LEU A 264 32.66 -7.22 9.71
C LEU A 264 33.89 -6.31 9.83
N PRO A 265 33.74 -5.09 10.38
CA PRO A 265 34.87 -4.26 10.75
C PRO A 265 35.77 -4.92 11.81
N ASP A 266 37.04 -4.53 11.83
CA ASP A 266 37.97 -4.88 12.90
C ASP A 266 37.56 -4.24 14.24
N GLY A 267 37.96 -4.85 15.36
CA GLY A 267 37.73 -4.28 16.71
C GLY A 267 36.37 -4.59 17.32
N LEU A 268 35.65 -5.56 16.77
CA LEU A 268 34.38 -6.08 17.31
C LEU A 268 34.62 -7.32 18.17
N ASP A 269 33.92 -7.39 19.30
CA ASP A 269 33.81 -8.59 20.11
C ASP A 269 32.61 -9.42 19.67
N GLU A 270 32.78 -10.74 19.66
CA GLU A 270 31.69 -11.69 19.40
C GLU A 270 31.04 -12.13 20.72
N PHE A 271 29.72 -12.01 20.78
CA PHE A 271 28.89 -12.47 21.88
C PHE A 271 27.96 -13.57 21.37
N THR A 272 27.80 -14.66 22.13
CA THR A 272 26.87 -15.73 21.80
C THR A 272 25.87 -15.94 22.92
N ASP A 273 24.60 -16.17 22.56
CA ASP A 273 23.49 -16.34 23.51
C ASP A 273 22.40 -17.25 22.89
N ALA A 274 21.40 -17.63 23.69
CA ALA A 274 20.21 -18.34 23.24
C ALA A 274 19.40 -17.55 22.19
N GLY A 275 19.54 -16.21 22.19
CA GLY A 275 18.88 -15.29 21.27
C GLY A 275 17.43 -14.96 21.67
N LEU A 276 16.98 -13.78 21.26
CA LEU A 276 15.64 -13.25 21.56
C LEU A 276 14.62 -13.79 20.55
N ALA A 277 13.59 -14.48 21.06
CA ALA A 277 12.46 -14.92 20.24
C ALA A 277 11.62 -13.72 19.81
N GLN A 278 11.28 -13.65 18.52
CA GLN A 278 10.47 -12.61 17.92
C GLN A 278 9.53 -13.23 16.90
N CYS A 279 8.42 -12.55 16.64
CA CYS A 279 7.58 -12.84 15.49
C CYS A 279 7.23 -11.55 14.74
N VAL A 280 7.00 -11.70 13.45
CA VAL A 280 6.71 -10.61 12.52
C VAL A 280 5.62 -11.05 11.56
N SER A 281 4.63 -10.20 11.33
CA SER A 281 3.61 -10.36 10.29
C SER A 281 3.92 -9.40 9.15
N ALA A 282 3.77 -9.86 7.91
CA ALA A 282 3.97 -9.04 6.73
C ALA A 282 2.90 -9.30 5.68
N ALA A 283 2.53 -8.25 4.94
CA ALA A 283 1.60 -8.33 3.83
C ALA A 283 2.12 -7.52 2.64
N GLY A 284 1.85 -7.98 1.42
CA GLY A 284 2.37 -7.34 0.23
C GLY A 284 2.03 -8.07 -1.06
N PHE A 285 2.92 -7.94 -2.03
CA PHE A 285 2.74 -8.51 -3.36
C PHE A 285 4.03 -9.14 -3.87
N VAL A 286 3.85 -10.23 -4.62
CA VAL A 286 4.89 -10.81 -5.47
C VAL A 286 4.47 -10.58 -6.92
N ASN A 287 5.32 -9.98 -7.74
CA ASN A 287 5.03 -9.97 -9.18
C ASN A 287 5.36 -11.35 -9.77
N ILE A 288 4.68 -11.68 -10.87
CA ILE A 288 5.02 -12.84 -11.69
C ILE A 288 5.38 -12.27 -13.05
N ARG A 289 6.68 -12.16 -13.30
CA ARG A 289 7.23 -11.46 -14.46
C ARG A 289 6.68 -12.01 -15.78
N LYS A 290 6.51 -13.32 -15.84
CA LYS A 290 6.08 -14.03 -17.05
C LYS A 290 4.63 -13.73 -17.44
N SER A 291 3.74 -13.64 -16.47
CA SER A 291 2.32 -13.30 -16.65
C SER A 291 2.02 -11.80 -16.50
N ARG A 292 3.02 -10.97 -16.17
CA ARG A 292 2.90 -9.51 -15.97
C ARG A 292 1.80 -9.12 -14.98
N ASN A 293 1.65 -9.89 -13.92
CA ASN A 293 0.67 -9.64 -12.87
C ASN A 293 1.32 -9.68 -11.48
N ALA A 294 0.56 -9.30 -10.46
CA ALA A 294 0.95 -9.35 -9.07
C ALA A 294 -0.02 -10.22 -8.27
N VAL A 295 0.53 -10.98 -7.33
CA VAL A 295 -0.22 -11.88 -6.45
C VAL A 295 -0.06 -11.38 -5.02
N PRO A 296 -1.15 -11.26 -4.25
CA PRO A 296 -1.06 -10.89 -2.85
C PRO A 296 -0.29 -11.94 -2.04
N LEU A 297 0.46 -11.47 -1.06
CA LEU A 297 1.25 -12.25 -0.13
C LEU A 297 0.87 -11.85 1.29
N ALA A 298 0.65 -12.84 2.15
CA ALA A 298 0.68 -12.68 3.59
C ALA A 298 1.71 -13.67 4.14
N ALA A 299 2.57 -13.19 5.02
CA ALA A 299 3.66 -13.95 5.58
C ALA A 299 3.77 -13.73 7.08
N SER A 300 4.17 -14.78 7.78
CA SER A 300 4.60 -14.70 9.18
C SER A 300 5.99 -15.29 9.30
N SER A 301 6.82 -14.65 10.12
CA SER A 301 8.17 -15.09 10.42
C SER A 301 8.31 -15.21 11.92
N VAL A 302 8.79 -16.34 12.39
CA VAL A 302 9.28 -16.52 13.76
C VAL A 302 10.80 -16.56 13.69
N LEU A 303 11.50 -15.79 14.53
CA LEU A 303 12.95 -15.65 14.46
C LEU A 303 13.59 -15.58 15.84
N ARG A 304 14.86 -15.98 15.89
CA ARG A 304 15.74 -15.81 17.05
C ARG A 304 16.82 -14.81 16.67
N ARG A 305 16.75 -13.61 17.25
CA ARG A 305 17.70 -12.51 16.99
C ARG A 305 18.81 -12.54 18.03
N GLY A 306 20.04 -12.26 17.58
CA GLY A 306 21.18 -12.06 18.48
C GLY A 306 21.67 -13.36 19.12
N THR A 307 21.57 -14.48 18.40
CA THR A 307 22.22 -15.73 18.82
C THR A 307 23.74 -15.61 18.73
N THR A 308 24.18 -14.79 17.79
CA THR A 308 25.53 -14.22 17.72
C THR A 308 25.39 -12.72 17.53
N ALA A 309 26.10 -11.91 18.30
CA ALA A 309 26.14 -10.47 18.15
C ALA A 309 27.59 -10.00 18.05
N TYR A 310 27.83 -8.95 17.27
CA TYR A 310 29.12 -8.28 17.17
C TYR A 310 28.94 -6.83 17.59
N GLN A 311 29.69 -6.41 18.61
CA GLN A 311 29.65 -5.05 19.15
C GLN A 311 31.08 -4.61 19.50
N PRO A 312 31.40 -3.32 19.42
CA PRO A 312 32.73 -2.84 19.78
C PRO A 312 32.93 -2.91 21.31
N SER A 313 34.15 -3.24 21.75
CA SER A 313 34.56 -3.10 23.16
C SER A 313 34.77 -1.65 23.60
N SER A 314 34.80 -0.73 22.63
CA SER A 314 34.99 0.71 22.80
C SER A 314 33.94 1.47 22.00
N ASP A 315 34.07 2.80 21.92
CA ASP A 315 33.17 3.60 21.09
C ASP A 315 33.40 3.39 19.57
N VAL A 316 34.55 2.82 19.18
CA VAL A 316 34.93 2.54 17.79
C VAL A 316 35.06 1.01 17.59
N PRO A 317 34.62 0.47 16.45
CA PRO A 317 33.81 1.09 15.39
C PRO A 317 32.34 1.25 15.78
N ASN A 318 31.63 2.24 15.22
CA ASN A 318 30.19 2.37 15.40
C ASN A 318 29.42 1.39 14.53
N TYR A 319 29.37 0.16 15.00
CA TYR A 319 28.82 -0.95 14.28
C TYR A 319 28.28 -1.96 15.28
N ALA A 320 27.02 -2.31 15.12
CA ALA A 320 26.40 -3.42 15.82
C ALA A 320 25.81 -4.36 14.78
N GLU A 321 26.10 -5.65 14.93
CA GLU A 321 25.49 -6.69 14.12
C GLU A 321 24.87 -7.75 15.01
N GLN A 322 23.67 -8.18 14.65
CA GLN A 322 22.99 -9.31 15.27
C GLN A 322 22.68 -10.34 14.21
N ARG A 323 23.18 -11.55 14.42
CA ARG A 323 22.89 -12.72 13.61
C ARG A 323 21.88 -13.61 14.32
N GLY A 324 21.23 -14.44 13.54
CA GLY A 324 20.15 -15.26 14.03
C GLY A 324 19.63 -16.20 12.98
N TYR A 325 18.46 -16.76 13.27
CA TYR A 325 17.77 -17.64 12.36
C TYR A 325 16.26 -17.44 12.39
N ALA A 326 15.61 -17.75 11.27
CA ALA A 326 14.18 -17.54 11.09
C ALA A 326 13.50 -18.74 10.43
N VAL A 327 12.22 -18.91 10.74
CA VAL A 327 11.29 -19.78 10.02
C VAL A 327 10.16 -18.94 9.47
N ASN A 328 10.10 -18.89 8.14
CA ASN A 328 9.12 -18.16 7.38
C ASN A 328 7.97 -19.08 6.97
N ARG A 329 6.75 -18.56 7.08
CA ARG A 329 5.52 -19.19 6.61
C ARG A 329 4.76 -18.16 5.78
N THR A 330 4.07 -18.63 4.75
CA THR A 330 3.14 -17.78 3.98
C THR A 330 1.77 -18.40 4.03
N ASP A 331 0.75 -17.55 4.04
CA ASP A 331 -0.62 -18.02 4.02
C ASP A 331 -0.98 -18.46 2.60
N PRO A 332 -1.76 -19.55 2.45
CA PRO A 332 -2.24 -19.99 1.15
C PRO A 332 -3.28 -18.99 0.63
N LEU A 333 -2.81 -18.02 -0.15
CA LEU A 333 -3.66 -16.99 -0.74
C LEU A 333 -3.99 -17.31 -2.20
N PRO A 334 -5.25 -17.10 -2.62
CA PRO A 334 -5.61 -17.23 -4.02
C PRO A 334 -5.06 -16.06 -4.84
N GLY A 335 -4.27 -16.37 -5.86
CA GLY A 335 -3.79 -15.43 -6.87
C GLY A 335 -4.26 -15.80 -8.27
N THR A 336 -4.36 -14.81 -9.15
CA THR A 336 -4.43 -15.07 -10.60
C THR A 336 -3.00 -15.24 -11.08
N VAL A 337 -2.69 -16.33 -11.79
CA VAL A 337 -1.29 -16.65 -12.18
C VAL A 337 -1.15 -16.99 -13.67
N LEU A 338 -2.24 -16.89 -14.41
CA LEU A 338 -2.30 -17.14 -15.84
C LEU A 338 -3.45 -16.34 -16.45
N GLY A 339 -3.12 -15.61 -17.50
CA GLY A 339 -4.05 -15.29 -18.57
C GLY A 339 -3.26 -15.40 -19.85
N PHE A 340 -3.35 -16.52 -20.58
CA PHE A 340 -2.95 -16.56 -21.99
C PHE A 340 -3.85 -15.65 -22.86
N GLY A 341 -4.48 -14.62 -22.30
CA GLY A 341 -5.45 -13.74 -22.95
C GLY A 341 -6.87 -14.33 -23.04
N PHE A 342 -7.05 -15.66 -23.01
CA PHE A 342 -8.35 -16.29 -23.29
C PHE A 342 -8.96 -17.15 -22.17
N MET A 343 -8.25 -17.40 -21.06
CA MET A 343 -8.77 -18.20 -19.93
C MET A 343 -8.24 -17.68 -18.58
N PRO A 344 -9.06 -17.13 -17.69
CA PRO A 344 -8.65 -16.82 -16.32
C PRO A 344 -8.34 -18.10 -15.55
N THR A 345 -7.09 -18.23 -15.10
CA THR A 345 -6.70 -19.29 -14.16
C THR A 345 -6.37 -18.70 -12.81
N ARG A 346 -7.12 -19.13 -11.80
CA ARG A 346 -6.86 -18.81 -10.40
C ARG A 346 -6.12 -19.97 -9.77
N ALA A 347 -5.05 -19.71 -9.02
CA ALA A 347 -4.39 -20.74 -8.23
C ALA A 347 -4.17 -20.28 -6.80
N VAL A 348 -4.18 -21.23 -5.88
CA VAL A 348 -3.79 -21.03 -4.48
C VAL A 348 -2.41 -21.63 -4.33
N ALA A 349 -1.47 -20.81 -3.88
CA ALA A 349 -0.10 -21.24 -3.64
C ALA A 349 0.40 -20.72 -2.29
N GLU A 350 1.30 -21.49 -1.70
CA GLU A 350 2.05 -21.12 -0.50
C GLU A 350 3.54 -21.32 -0.76
N ALA A 351 4.37 -20.40 -0.27
CA ALA A 351 5.80 -20.63 -0.10
C ALA A 351 6.04 -21.33 1.24
N VAL A 352 6.62 -22.53 1.17
CA VAL A 352 6.97 -23.33 2.34
C VAL A 352 8.48 -23.29 2.51
N GLN A 353 8.96 -22.86 3.68
CA GLN A 353 10.36 -22.96 4.00
C GLN A 353 10.79 -24.43 4.08
N VAL A 354 11.93 -24.73 3.48
CA VAL A 354 12.52 -26.07 3.41
C VAL A 354 13.98 -26.01 3.80
N LYS A 355 14.56 -27.18 4.07
CA LYS A 355 15.98 -27.31 4.31
C LYS A 355 16.80 -27.01 3.05
N ALA A 356 18.09 -26.75 3.24
CA ALA A 356 19.04 -26.68 2.14
C ALA A 356 19.04 -27.98 1.32
N PRO A 357 19.22 -27.91 0.00
CA PRO A 357 19.39 -29.10 -0.82
C PRO A 357 20.54 -29.99 -0.32
N GLY A 358 20.28 -31.27 -0.11
CA GLY A 358 21.26 -32.22 0.43
C GLY A 358 21.35 -32.28 1.96
N ALA A 359 20.62 -31.43 2.67
CA ALA A 359 20.59 -31.43 4.13
C ALA A 359 19.95 -32.71 4.71
N GLY A 360 20.60 -33.28 5.73
CA GLY A 360 20.16 -34.44 6.48
C GLY A 360 18.98 -34.17 7.42
N LYS A 361 18.53 -35.23 8.11
CA LYS A 361 17.37 -35.18 9.01
C LYS A 361 17.53 -34.19 10.18
N ASN A 362 18.75 -34.04 10.68
CA ASN A 362 19.06 -33.20 11.84
C ASN A 362 19.61 -31.82 11.47
N ASP A 363 19.84 -31.57 10.18
CA ASP A 363 20.37 -30.30 9.71
C ASP A 363 19.32 -29.18 9.84
N PRO A 364 19.77 -27.92 9.97
CA PRO A 364 18.88 -26.78 10.15
C PRO A 364 17.82 -26.65 9.05
N ILE A 365 16.57 -26.42 9.46
CA ILE A 365 15.46 -26.04 8.57
C ILE A 365 15.31 -24.52 8.44
N THR A 366 15.99 -23.80 9.32
CA THR A 366 15.97 -22.36 9.43
C THR A 366 16.66 -21.66 8.25
N GLY A 367 16.23 -20.42 7.98
CA GLY A 367 16.99 -19.44 7.22
C GLY A 367 17.91 -18.64 8.13
N ASN A 368 18.87 -17.96 7.54
CA ASN A 368 19.81 -17.07 8.24
C ASN A 368 19.24 -15.65 8.30
N PHE A 369 19.46 -14.99 9.44
CA PHE A 369 19.04 -13.62 9.69
C PHE A 369 20.27 -12.77 10.03
N ARG A 370 20.29 -11.54 9.52
CA ARG A 370 21.32 -10.53 9.81
C ARG A 370 20.65 -9.16 10.00
N PHE A 371 20.98 -8.49 11.08
CA PHE A 371 20.63 -7.09 11.31
C PHE A 371 21.90 -6.30 11.59
N ILE A 372 22.07 -5.18 10.91
CA ILE A 372 23.20 -4.26 11.07
C ILE A 372 22.63 -2.90 11.43
N ALA A 373 23.27 -2.22 12.38
CA ALA A 373 22.94 -0.85 12.75
C ALA A 373 24.18 -0.13 13.30
N PRO A 374 24.18 1.21 13.37
CA PRO A 374 25.10 1.94 14.23
C PRO A 374 24.89 1.50 15.69
N ASN A 375 25.98 1.18 16.39
CA ASN A 375 25.95 0.87 17.83
C ASN A 375 25.49 2.07 18.66
N TYR A 376 25.91 3.26 18.26
CA TYR A 376 25.53 4.55 18.83
C TYR A 376 24.96 5.46 17.72
N PRO A 377 23.64 5.71 17.68
CA PRO A 377 23.04 6.52 16.62
C PRO A 377 23.58 7.96 16.60
N ASP A 378 23.95 8.50 17.77
CA ASP A 378 24.42 9.87 17.95
C ASP A 378 25.92 10.08 17.73
N HIS A 379 26.61 9.12 17.12
CA HIS A 379 28.06 9.22 16.92
C HIS A 379 28.49 8.98 15.46
N VAL A 380 29.43 9.78 14.97
CA VAL A 380 29.90 9.71 13.58
C VAL A 380 31.17 8.89 13.53
N PHE A 381 31.09 7.72 12.89
CA PHE A 381 32.25 6.90 12.60
C PHE A 381 32.07 6.23 11.25
N ASP A 382 33.19 5.75 10.70
CA ASP A 382 33.26 5.32 9.31
C ASP A 382 32.69 3.92 9.06
N ALA A 383 32.35 3.16 10.11
CA ALA A 383 32.04 1.73 9.98
C ALA A 383 30.64 1.41 9.44
N THR A 384 29.57 1.99 10.03
CA THR A 384 28.24 1.99 9.40
C THR A 384 27.45 3.22 9.83
N GLN A 385 26.72 3.79 8.88
CA GLN A 385 25.79 4.91 9.12
C GLN A 385 24.35 4.55 8.78
N SER A 386 24.11 3.30 8.38
CA SER A 386 22.80 2.81 7.96
C SER A 386 22.41 1.57 8.76
N SER A 387 21.12 1.44 9.01
CA SER A 387 20.52 0.21 9.51
C SER A 387 19.94 -0.61 8.36
N SER A 388 20.16 -1.92 8.40
CA SER A 388 19.60 -2.84 7.42
C SER A 388 19.32 -4.20 8.03
N LEU A 389 18.40 -4.94 7.40
CA LEU A 389 18.05 -6.30 7.75
C LEU A 389 18.15 -7.17 6.51
N LYS A 390 18.64 -8.40 6.66
CA LYS A 390 18.70 -9.42 5.62
C LYS A 390 18.23 -10.77 6.16
N ILE A 391 17.47 -11.51 5.37
CA ILE A 391 17.06 -12.88 5.64
C ILE A 391 17.29 -13.70 4.39
N ALA A 392 17.97 -14.84 4.52
CA ALA A 392 18.11 -15.83 3.45
C ALA A 392 17.54 -17.17 3.89
N SER A 393 16.65 -17.75 3.11
CA SER A 393 16.08 -19.08 3.39
C SER A 393 15.86 -19.86 2.11
N TYR A 394 15.85 -21.20 2.21
CA TYR A 394 15.33 -22.02 1.12
C TYR A 394 13.82 -22.15 1.24
N VAL A 395 13.14 -21.88 0.14
CA VAL A 395 11.69 -22.04 0.03
C VAL A 395 11.35 -22.88 -1.19
N ARG A 396 10.16 -23.48 -1.19
CA ARG A 396 9.54 -24.01 -2.41
C ARG A 396 8.11 -23.50 -2.49
N VAL A 397 7.63 -23.32 -3.71
CA VAL A 397 6.22 -22.99 -3.94
C VAL A 397 5.45 -24.29 -4.02
N LYS A 398 4.37 -24.39 -3.23
CA LYS A 398 3.41 -25.49 -3.29
C LYS A 398 2.08 -24.93 -3.78
N ALA A 399 1.57 -25.49 -4.87
CA ALA A 399 0.26 -25.14 -5.38
C ALA A 399 -0.75 -26.18 -4.86
N SER A 400 -1.82 -25.72 -4.21
CA SER A 400 -2.81 -26.59 -3.56
C SER A 400 -4.13 -26.66 -4.31
N ALA A 401 -4.49 -25.61 -5.04
CA ALA A 401 -5.70 -25.56 -5.85
C ALA A 401 -5.46 -24.73 -7.11
N ALA A 402 -6.12 -25.10 -8.21
CA ALA A 402 -6.25 -24.28 -9.39
C ALA A 402 -7.69 -24.33 -9.92
N GLN A 403 -8.09 -23.30 -10.65
CA GLN A 403 -9.35 -23.22 -11.35
C GLN A 403 -9.10 -22.60 -12.72
N VAL A 404 -9.67 -23.17 -13.77
CA VAL A 404 -9.67 -22.59 -15.13
C VAL A 404 -11.11 -22.31 -15.51
N ASN A 405 -11.43 -21.05 -15.82
CA ASN A 405 -12.80 -20.62 -16.10
C ASN A 405 -13.79 -21.03 -15.00
N GLY A 406 -13.37 -20.95 -13.73
CA GLY A 406 -14.17 -21.38 -12.57
C GLY A 406 -14.26 -22.89 -12.36
N VAL A 407 -13.77 -23.71 -13.29
CA VAL A 407 -13.74 -25.17 -13.14
C VAL A 407 -12.52 -25.58 -12.33
N PRO A 408 -12.67 -26.22 -11.16
CA PRO A 408 -11.54 -26.68 -10.35
C PRO A 408 -10.70 -27.72 -11.09
N ILE A 409 -9.38 -27.52 -11.06
CA ILE A 409 -8.39 -28.47 -11.53
C ILE A 409 -7.72 -29.10 -10.32
N ASN A 410 -7.70 -30.44 -10.29
CA ASN A 410 -7.02 -31.18 -9.24
C ASN A 410 -5.52 -31.24 -9.53
N LEU A 411 -4.73 -30.53 -8.74
CA LEU A 411 -3.27 -30.48 -8.86
C LEU A 411 -2.55 -31.66 -8.20
N GLY A 412 -3.26 -32.50 -7.42
CA GLY A 412 -2.63 -33.52 -6.59
C GLY A 412 -1.87 -32.93 -5.38
N GLN A 413 -1.41 -33.80 -4.49
CA GLN A 413 -0.79 -33.39 -3.20
C GLN A 413 0.69 -33.00 -3.33
N ASN A 414 1.34 -33.36 -4.43
CA ASN A 414 2.78 -33.24 -4.63
C ASN A 414 3.18 -32.08 -5.55
N CYS A 415 2.21 -31.25 -5.98
CA CYS A 415 2.45 -30.17 -6.91
C CYS A 415 3.31 -29.06 -6.29
N THR A 416 4.62 -29.14 -6.54
CA THR A 416 5.63 -28.29 -5.89
C THR A 416 6.77 -27.95 -6.83
N THR A 417 7.45 -26.83 -6.55
CA THR A 417 8.73 -26.51 -7.18
C THR A 417 9.88 -27.21 -6.48
N ARG A 418 11.03 -27.26 -7.16
CA ARG A 418 12.32 -27.48 -6.47
C ARG A 418 12.59 -26.35 -5.46
N PRO A 419 13.42 -26.60 -4.42
CA PRO A 419 13.87 -25.54 -3.52
C PRO A 419 14.58 -24.41 -4.27
N THR A 420 14.36 -23.18 -3.84
CA THR A 420 15.02 -21.96 -4.33
C THR A 420 15.36 -21.07 -3.14
N VAL A 421 16.30 -20.16 -3.34
CA VAL A 421 16.70 -19.21 -2.30
C VAL A 421 15.77 -18.00 -2.35
N LEU A 422 15.21 -17.65 -1.20
CA LEU A 422 14.53 -16.40 -0.94
C LEU A 422 15.47 -15.52 -0.13
N ASN A 423 15.96 -14.44 -0.75
CA ASN A 423 16.77 -13.40 -0.13
C ASN A 423 15.92 -12.15 0.06
N VAL A 424 15.57 -11.84 1.30
CA VAL A 424 14.82 -10.64 1.67
C VAL A 424 15.77 -9.66 2.31
N HIS A 425 15.63 -8.38 2.00
CA HIS A 425 16.33 -7.30 2.68
C HIS A 425 15.38 -6.14 3.00
N ALA A 426 15.78 -5.32 3.97
CA ALA A 426 15.13 -4.07 4.31
C ALA A 426 16.18 -3.01 4.61
N PHE A 427 15.95 -1.80 4.08
CA PHE A 427 16.66 -0.60 4.51
C PHE A 427 15.88 0.05 5.64
N LEU A 428 16.54 0.23 6.78
CA LEU A 428 15.96 0.77 8.01
C LEU A 428 16.45 2.19 8.30
N GLY A 429 16.98 2.84 7.27
CA GLY A 429 17.39 4.23 7.31
C GLY A 429 18.85 4.47 7.62
N ASN A 430 19.20 5.75 7.53
CA ASN A 430 20.49 6.31 7.90
C ASN A 430 20.25 7.66 8.58
N ARG A 431 21.28 8.49 8.72
CA ARG A 431 21.15 9.80 9.37
C ARG A 431 20.32 10.82 8.59
N GLU A 432 20.36 10.74 7.26
CA GLU A 432 19.61 11.63 6.38
C GLU A 432 18.13 11.20 6.37
N THR A 433 17.86 9.91 6.19
CA THR A 433 16.51 9.36 6.06
C THR A 433 15.83 9.06 7.39
N GLY A 434 16.57 9.12 8.51
CA GLY A 434 16.11 8.72 9.83
C GLY A 434 16.28 7.23 10.09
N LEU A 435 16.97 6.87 11.18
CA LEU A 435 17.11 5.48 11.61
C LEU A 435 15.79 4.99 12.23
N ARG A 436 15.30 3.84 11.77
CA ARG A 436 14.12 3.17 12.34
C ARG A 436 14.49 1.83 12.97
N PRO A 437 14.04 1.57 14.22
CA PRO A 437 14.15 0.23 14.77
C PRO A 437 13.19 -0.72 14.02
N PRO A 438 13.53 -2.00 13.84
CA PRO A 438 12.61 -2.96 13.23
C PRO A 438 11.27 -3.10 13.98
N THR A 439 11.22 -2.72 15.26
CA THR A 439 10.02 -2.83 16.11
C THR A 439 8.85 -1.96 15.65
N VAL A 440 9.06 -0.98 14.77
CA VAL A 440 7.98 -0.17 14.19
C VAL A 440 7.51 -0.65 12.81
N GLY A 441 8.06 -1.77 12.34
CA GLY A 441 7.79 -2.32 11.01
C GLY A 441 8.75 -1.81 9.93
N GLN A 442 8.72 -2.47 8.77
CA GLN A 442 9.66 -2.19 7.68
C GLN A 442 9.17 -2.71 6.32
N THR A 443 9.62 -2.06 5.26
CA THR A 443 9.47 -2.57 3.89
C THR A 443 10.48 -3.69 3.65
N LEU A 444 9.97 -4.88 3.36
CA LEU A 444 10.71 -6.07 2.96
C LEU A 444 10.73 -6.18 1.45
N ILE A 445 11.93 -6.34 0.88
CA ILE A 445 12.15 -6.46 -0.56
C ILE A 445 12.90 -7.76 -0.83
N ALA A 446 12.42 -8.54 -1.80
CA ALA A 446 13.21 -9.61 -2.42
C ALA A 446 13.29 -9.33 -3.92
N GLU A 447 14.49 -9.18 -4.45
CA GLU A 447 14.72 -8.93 -5.86
C GLU A 447 15.14 -10.21 -6.56
N ASP A 448 14.89 -10.28 -7.88
CA ASP A 448 15.29 -11.39 -8.75
C ASP A 448 14.94 -12.80 -8.23
N LEU A 449 13.80 -12.91 -7.53
CA LEU A 449 13.25 -14.18 -7.06
C LEU A 449 13.05 -15.12 -8.26
N LYS A 450 13.79 -16.23 -8.25
CA LYS A 450 13.65 -17.30 -9.23
C LYS A 450 12.66 -18.34 -8.71
N ILE A 451 11.54 -18.48 -9.40
CA ILE A 451 10.58 -19.57 -9.17
C ILE A 451 11.00 -20.76 -10.05
N PRO A 452 11.42 -21.89 -9.46
CA PRO A 452 11.80 -23.06 -10.26
C PRO A 452 10.61 -23.71 -10.93
N GLU A 453 10.89 -24.69 -11.78
CA GLU A 453 9.87 -25.49 -12.46
C GLU A 453 9.06 -26.30 -11.45
N PHE A 454 7.77 -26.46 -11.76
CA PHE A 454 6.86 -27.32 -11.01
C PHE A 454 7.08 -28.79 -11.38
N SER A 455 6.73 -29.67 -10.45
CA SER A 455 6.75 -31.12 -10.63
C SER A 455 5.65 -31.76 -9.78
N GLY A 456 5.21 -32.95 -10.18
CA GLY A 456 4.22 -33.73 -9.43
C GLY A 456 2.82 -33.11 -9.44
N CYS A 457 2.50 -32.33 -10.47
CA CYS A 457 1.23 -31.65 -10.62
C CYS A 457 0.27 -32.44 -11.51
N GLY A 458 -0.99 -32.53 -11.07
CA GLY A 458 -2.07 -33.26 -11.73
C GLY A 458 -2.30 -34.65 -11.15
N VAL A 459 -3.46 -35.23 -11.45
CA VAL A 459 -3.87 -36.57 -11.00
C VAL A 459 -4.01 -37.52 -12.17
N THR A 460 -4.70 -37.09 -13.23
CA THR A 460 -4.93 -37.87 -14.45
C THR A 460 -3.97 -37.53 -15.58
N GLU A 461 -3.45 -36.31 -15.60
CA GLU A 461 -2.51 -35.78 -16.59
C GLU A 461 -1.41 -34.99 -15.89
N ASP A 462 -0.25 -34.83 -16.54
CA ASP A 462 0.85 -34.03 -15.99
C ASP A 462 0.62 -32.55 -16.28
N LEU A 463 0.29 -31.79 -15.23
CA LEU A 463 0.06 -30.35 -15.27
C LEU A 463 1.33 -29.53 -14.97
N SER A 464 2.45 -30.20 -14.71
CA SER A 464 3.71 -29.54 -14.35
C SER A 464 4.22 -28.58 -15.45
N PRO A 465 4.18 -28.94 -16.75
CA PRO A 465 4.58 -28.04 -17.83
C PRO A 465 3.70 -26.78 -17.90
N LEU A 466 2.40 -26.89 -17.63
CA LEU A 466 1.48 -25.76 -17.66
C LEU A 466 1.81 -24.74 -16.57
N LEU A 467 1.95 -25.18 -15.32
CA LEU A 467 2.31 -24.29 -14.21
C LEU A 467 3.71 -23.69 -14.38
N THR A 468 4.65 -24.49 -14.86
CA THR A 468 6.01 -24.03 -15.20
C THR A 468 5.99 -22.98 -16.31
N ALA A 469 5.18 -23.19 -17.35
CA ALA A 469 5.00 -22.23 -18.43
C ALA A 469 4.36 -20.92 -17.95
N SER A 470 3.72 -20.92 -16.79
CA SER A 470 2.96 -19.78 -16.28
C SER A 470 3.78 -18.86 -15.40
N ILE A 471 4.44 -19.43 -14.38
CA ILE A 471 4.98 -18.64 -13.26
C ILE A 471 6.47 -18.85 -13.04
N SER A 472 7.04 -19.95 -13.54
CA SER A 472 8.45 -20.26 -13.33
C SER A 472 9.34 -19.37 -14.19
N GLY A 473 10.45 -18.93 -13.61
CA GLY A 473 11.37 -17.97 -14.20
C GLY A 473 12.03 -17.07 -13.16
N GLY A 474 13.03 -16.31 -13.58
CA GLY A 474 13.67 -15.26 -12.78
C GLY A 474 13.04 -13.89 -13.01
N GLY A 475 13.54 -12.89 -12.27
CA GLY A 475 13.08 -11.50 -12.38
C GLY A 475 11.72 -11.24 -11.72
N ASN A 476 11.27 -12.14 -10.85
CA ASN A 476 10.18 -11.84 -9.93
C ASN A 476 10.76 -11.01 -8.77
N TYR A 477 9.92 -10.21 -8.12
CA TYR A 477 10.24 -9.38 -6.99
C TYR A 477 9.11 -9.48 -5.98
N VAL A 478 9.47 -9.39 -4.71
CA VAL A 478 8.54 -9.29 -3.59
C VAL A 478 8.69 -7.89 -3.01
N LYS A 479 7.58 -7.21 -2.79
CA LYS A 479 7.51 -6.03 -1.93
C LYS A 479 6.41 -6.25 -0.90
N ALA A 480 6.78 -6.28 0.37
CA ALA A 480 5.86 -6.45 1.47
C ALA A 480 6.16 -5.46 2.58
N GLU A 481 5.14 -5.03 3.29
CA GLU A 481 5.29 -4.26 4.52
C GLU A 481 5.16 -5.22 5.70
N ALA A 482 6.11 -5.15 6.62
CA ALA A 482 6.06 -5.83 7.89
C ALA A 482 5.50 -4.91 8.97
N GLY A 483 4.66 -5.46 9.85
CA GLY A 483 4.28 -4.78 11.09
C GLY A 483 5.40 -4.76 12.11
N GLY A 484 5.12 -4.12 13.24
CA GLY A 484 6.00 -4.12 14.40
C GLY A 484 6.32 -5.53 14.89
N TRP A 485 7.48 -5.68 15.52
CA TRP A 485 7.92 -6.99 16.01
C TRP A 485 7.29 -7.28 17.36
N CYS A 486 6.78 -8.50 17.52
CA CYS A 486 6.20 -8.98 18.77
C CYS A 486 7.18 -9.88 19.51
N TYR A 487 7.24 -9.68 20.82
CA TYR A 487 8.11 -10.32 21.79
C TYR A 487 7.30 -11.32 22.62
N PRO A 488 7.17 -12.59 22.21
CA PRO A 488 6.24 -13.53 22.86
C PRO A 488 6.54 -13.77 24.35
N GLY A 489 7.81 -13.72 24.77
CA GLY A 489 8.18 -13.96 26.18
C GLY A 489 7.81 -12.84 27.16
N GLU A 490 7.69 -11.60 26.68
CA GLU A 490 7.42 -10.42 27.52
C GLU A 490 6.08 -9.74 27.17
N GLY A 491 5.41 -10.18 26.09
CA GLY A 491 4.20 -9.56 25.56
C GLY A 491 4.42 -8.21 24.86
N GLY A 492 5.66 -7.71 24.82
CA GLY A 492 6.00 -6.44 24.19
C GLY A 492 5.68 -6.42 22.69
N GLY A 493 5.03 -5.36 22.21
CA GLY A 493 4.77 -5.16 20.78
C GLY A 493 3.77 -6.14 20.15
N CYS A 494 3.06 -6.95 20.95
CA CYS A 494 2.09 -7.93 20.46
C CYS A 494 0.66 -7.36 20.51
N VAL A 495 -0.18 -7.76 19.55
CA VAL A 495 -1.64 -7.51 19.55
C VAL A 495 -2.32 -8.87 19.62
N ASP A 496 -3.07 -9.11 20.69
CA ASP A 496 -3.75 -10.39 20.96
C ASP A 496 -2.82 -11.62 20.89
N GLY A 497 -1.56 -11.45 21.31
CA GLY A 497 -0.54 -12.52 21.29
C GLY A 497 0.07 -12.80 19.90
N ALA A 498 -0.25 -11.98 18.91
CA ALA A 498 0.27 -12.03 17.55
C ALA A 498 1.15 -10.81 17.23
N ALA A 499 1.98 -10.94 16.18
CA ALA A 499 2.65 -9.78 15.61
C ALA A 499 1.61 -8.88 14.90
N PRO A 500 1.62 -7.57 15.18
CA PRO A 500 0.67 -6.64 14.57
C PRO A 500 0.76 -6.67 13.04
N PRO A 501 -0.35 -6.43 12.33
CA PRO A 501 -0.32 -6.26 10.89
C PRO A 501 0.52 -5.03 10.51
N PRO A 502 1.01 -4.94 9.26
CA PRO A 502 1.70 -3.75 8.77
C PRO A 502 0.83 -2.50 8.86
N ALA A 503 1.39 -1.44 9.46
CA ALA A 503 0.79 -0.12 9.49
C ALA A 503 1.08 0.60 8.16
N THR A 504 0.13 0.52 7.23
CA THR A 504 0.24 1.20 5.92
C THR A 504 -0.63 2.44 5.87
N LEU A 505 -0.34 3.32 4.92
CA LEU A 505 -1.05 4.58 4.71
C LEU A 505 -1.84 4.55 3.41
N THR A 506 -2.99 5.21 3.41
CA THR A 506 -3.70 5.63 2.22
C THR A 506 -3.57 7.13 2.08
N ILE A 507 -3.15 7.61 0.92
CA ILE A 507 -2.96 9.04 0.64
C ILE A 507 -3.85 9.45 -0.52
N ARG A 508 -4.68 10.48 -0.30
CA ARG A 508 -5.54 11.10 -1.30
C ARG A 508 -5.58 12.62 -1.09
N PRO A 509 -5.63 13.45 -2.14
CA PRO A 509 -5.47 13.10 -3.55
C PRO A 509 -4.00 12.88 -3.97
N GLY A 510 -3.03 13.05 -3.08
CA GLY A 510 -1.61 13.11 -3.45
C GLY A 510 -1.26 14.39 -4.23
N GLY A 511 -0.16 14.34 -4.96
CA GLY A 511 0.36 15.42 -5.80
C GLY A 511 1.46 16.27 -5.14
N ASP A 512 1.76 17.40 -5.79
CA ASP A 512 2.67 18.40 -5.26
C ASP A 512 1.99 19.21 -4.17
N ILE A 513 2.65 19.30 -3.03
CA ILE A 513 2.13 19.89 -1.80
C ILE A 513 3.01 21.06 -1.38
N THR A 514 2.34 22.14 -0.99
CA THR A 514 2.93 23.31 -0.37
C THR A 514 2.34 23.49 1.01
N ALA A 515 3.18 23.47 2.04
CA ALA A 515 2.81 23.71 3.42
C ALA A 515 3.44 25.03 3.88
N VAL A 516 2.62 26.00 4.30
CA VAL A 516 3.09 27.36 4.67
C VAL A 516 2.81 27.62 6.13
N ALA A 517 3.84 28.01 6.89
CA ALA A 517 3.72 28.45 8.28
C ALA A 517 3.99 29.94 8.43
N GLU A 518 3.14 30.63 9.19
CA GLU A 518 3.23 32.06 9.49
C GLU A 518 2.93 32.31 10.98
N PRO A 519 3.93 32.55 11.86
CA PRO A 519 5.37 32.64 11.60
C PRO A 519 6.12 31.30 11.79
N PHE A 520 7.40 31.30 11.41
CA PHE A 520 8.38 30.27 11.80
C PHE A 520 9.34 30.82 12.85
N ILE A 521 9.53 30.13 13.97
CA ILE A 521 10.37 30.61 15.08
C ILE A 521 11.27 29.49 15.63
N LEU A 522 12.56 29.77 15.76
CA LEU A 522 13.54 29.00 16.53
C LEU A 522 13.97 29.81 17.75
N ARG A 523 13.81 29.29 18.96
CA ARG A 523 14.19 29.99 20.20
C ARG A 523 15.41 29.38 20.84
N ASP A 524 16.17 30.18 21.58
CA ASP A 524 17.16 29.66 22.52
C ASP A 524 16.49 29.06 23.77
N VAL A 525 17.24 28.33 24.59
CA VAL A 525 16.73 27.73 25.83
C VAL A 525 16.19 28.76 26.83
N THR A 526 16.68 30.01 26.81
CA THR A 526 16.19 31.07 27.71
C THR A 526 14.96 31.80 27.17
N ARG A 527 14.57 31.55 25.92
CA ARG A 527 13.52 32.25 25.17
C ARG A 527 13.75 33.76 25.03
N ARG A 528 15.00 34.22 25.18
CA ARG A 528 15.38 35.63 25.06
C ARG A 528 16.07 35.93 23.74
N ALA A 529 16.58 34.91 23.05
CA ALA A 529 17.09 35.00 21.70
C ALA A 529 16.24 34.12 20.78
N GLN A 530 16.02 34.58 19.56
CA GLN A 530 15.26 33.81 18.56
C GLN A 530 15.70 34.12 17.13
N VAL A 531 15.54 33.15 16.25
CA VAL A 531 15.47 33.37 14.81
C VAL A 531 14.00 33.26 14.43
N SER A 532 13.45 34.31 13.84
CA SER A 532 12.06 34.33 13.38
C SER A 532 12.00 34.69 11.91
N CYS A 533 11.13 34.03 11.16
CA CYS A 533 10.80 34.35 9.78
C CYS A 533 9.31 34.67 9.69
N ALA A 534 8.95 35.63 8.84
CA ALA A 534 7.55 35.98 8.62
C ALA A 534 6.78 34.76 8.08
N SER A 535 7.41 34.00 7.18
CA SER A 535 6.86 32.75 6.66
C SER A 535 7.94 31.68 6.49
N ALA A 536 7.53 30.41 6.55
CA ALA A 536 8.30 29.27 6.08
C ALA A 536 7.44 28.42 5.17
N THR A 537 7.94 28.10 3.98
CA THR A 537 7.25 27.28 2.98
C THR A 537 8.00 25.97 2.78
N MET A 538 7.32 24.86 3.06
CA MET A 538 7.78 23.50 2.81
C MET A 538 7.08 22.93 1.55
N ARG A 539 7.86 22.38 0.61
CA ARG A 539 7.34 21.79 -0.64
C ARG A 539 7.77 20.34 -0.78
N PHE A 540 6.84 19.44 -1.10
CA PHE A 540 7.10 18.01 -1.26
C PHE A 540 6.06 17.35 -2.16
N HIS A 541 6.36 16.14 -2.64
CA HIS A 541 5.43 15.34 -3.46
C HIS A 541 4.95 14.12 -2.66
N LEU A 542 3.65 13.83 -2.74
CA LEU A 542 3.09 12.56 -2.26
C LEU A 542 2.36 11.84 -3.40
N ASP A 543 2.80 10.63 -3.73
CA ASP A 543 2.06 9.81 -4.68
C ASP A 543 0.70 9.37 -4.09
N PRO A 544 -0.41 9.55 -4.82
CA PRO A 544 -1.69 8.97 -4.44
C PRO A 544 -1.58 7.46 -4.45
N GLN A 545 -1.74 6.85 -3.27
CA GLN A 545 -1.53 5.43 -3.13
C GLN A 545 -2.34 4.86 -1.97
N HIS A 546 -2.81 3.63 -2.16
CA HIS A 546 -3.33 2.78 -1.09
C HIS A 546 -2.22 1.82 -0.65
N TRP A 547 -2.09 1.59 0.65
CA TRP A 547 -1.06 0.74 1.27
C TRP A 547 0.38 1.21 1.03
N ARG A 548 0.66 2.49 1.25
CA ARG A 548 2.00 3.08 1.22
C ARG A 548 2.73 2.85 2.55
N ALA A 549 4.04 2.56 2.48
CA ALA A 549 4.90 2.53 3.66
C ALA A 549 5.01 3.92 4.30
N GLY A 550 5.05 3.98 5.64
CA GLY A 550 5.26 5.24 6.36
C GLY A 550 6.70 5.76 6.34
N PHE A 551 7.67 4.90 6.02
CA PHE A 551 9.08 5.25 5.96
C PHE A 551 9.45 5.91 4.62
N MET A 552 10.24 6.98 4.67
CA MET A 552 10.62 7.80 3.51
C MET A 552 9.41 8.22 2.67
N LEU A 553 8.38 8.73 3.37
CA LEU A 553 7.11 9.11 2.79
C LEU A 553 7.28 10.17 1.69
N ALA A 554 8.10 11.20 1.93
CA ALA A 554 8.41 12.21 0.93
C ALA A 554 9.77 12.86 1.19
N ARG A 555 10.37 13.44 0.14
CA ARG A 555 11.48 14.38 0.25
C ARG A 555 10.93 15.80 0.18
N ALA A 556 11.31 16.67 1.11
CA ALA A 556 10.76 18.02 1.24
C ALA A 556 11.84 19.10 1.21
N GLY A 557 11.65 20.14 0.42
CA GLY A 557 12.45 21.36 0.46
C GLY A 557 11.79 22.41 1.36
N MET A 558 12.59 23.27 2.01
CA MET A 558 12.09 24.42 2.77
C MET A 558 12.69 25.72 2.27
N SER A 559 11.88 26.78 2.30
CA SER A 559 12.26 28.15 2.01
C SER A 559 11.69 29.07 3.08
N PHE A 560 12.34 30.20 3.32
CA PHE A 560 12.01 31.10 4.42
C PHE A 560 12.02 32.54 3.93
N GLU A 561 11.08 33.37 4.42
CA GLU A 561 10.97 34.76 3.99
C GLU A 561 11.03 35.72 5.17
N ASN A 562 11.68 36.87 4.95
CA ASN A 562 11.80 37.97 5.90
C ASN A 562 12.26 37.49 7.28
N CYS A 563 13.42 36.83 7.32
CA CYS A 563 13.97 36.33 8.57
C CYS A 563 14.77 37.40 9.32
N GLU A 564 14.75 37.30 10.63
CA GLU A 564 15.52 38.13 11.54
C GLU A 564 16.05 37.29 12.70
N ILE A 565 17.21 37.70 13.23
CA ILE A 565 17.80 37.16 14.44
C ILE A 565 17.64 38.22 15.53
N GLN A 566 16.86 37.91 16.56
CA GLN A 566 16.79 38.70 17.78
C GLN A 566 17.76 38.15 18.81
N ALA A 567 18.75 38.95 19.19
CA ALA A 567 19.70 38.63 20.24
C ALA A 567 19.08 38.75 21.64
N GLN A 568 19.77 38.20 22.63
CA GLN A 568 19.37 38.25 24.04
C GLN A 568 19.25 39.68 24.60
N ASP A 569 19.99 40.63 24.04
CA ASP A 569 19.94 42.06 24.38
C ASP A 569 18.85 42.83 23.59
N ARG A 570 18.04 42.11 22.82
CA ARG A 570 16.97 42.60 21.93
C ARG A 570 17.45 43.32 20.67
N THR A 571 18.74 43.28 20.35
CA THR A 571 19.21 43.72 19.03
C THR A 571 18.67 42.79 17.96
N VAL A 572 18.18 43.36 16.86
CA VAL A 572 17.60 42.62 15.73
C VAL A 572 18.52 42.74 14.52
N TYR A 573 18.84 41.62 13.90
CA TYR A 573 19.64 41.55 12.69
C TYR A 573 18.82 40.93 11.55
N PRO A 574 18.75 41.55 10.37
CA PRO A 574 18.14 40.91 9.21
C PRO A 574 18.96 39.69 8.82
N ALA A 575 18.30 38.57 8.53
CA ALA A 575 18.96 37.31 8.25
C ALA A 575 18.36 36.60 7.04
N GLU A 576 19.17 35.77 6.41
CA GLU A 576 18.74 34.80 5.40
C GLU A 576 18.84 33.41 6.02
N LEU A 577 17.69 32.77 6.25
CA LEU A 577 17.63 31.40 6.77
C LEU A 577 17.51 30.43 5.60
N THR A 578 18.37 29.41 5.60
CA THR A 578 18.37 28.33 4.60
C THR A 578 18.43 26.97 5.27
N LEU A 579 17.95 25.96 4.57
CA LEU A 579 18.14 24.55 4.91
C LEU A 579 19.20 23.98 3.94
N THR A 580 20.22 23.29 4.43
CA THR A 580 21.36 22.90 3.58
C THR A 580 21.04 21.82 2.55
N ASP A 581 20.05 20.97 2.82
CA ASP A 581 19.55 19.93 1.91
C ASP A 581 18.04 19.73 2.15
N SER A 582 17.41 18.80 1.45
CA SER A 582 16.01 18.44 1.64
C SER A 582 15.84 17.57 2.88
N LEU A 583 14.69 17.72 3.52
CA LEU A 583 14.21 16.86 4.58
C LEU A 583 13.68 15.53 4.02
N TRP A 584 13.70 14.50 4.84
CA TRP A 584 12.88 13.31 4.65
C TRP A 584 11.73 13.31 5.63
N LEU A 585 10.51 13.12 5.12
CA LEU A 585 9.30 13.00 5.93
C LEU A 585 9.01 11.52 6.18
N ASN A 586 8.79 11.17 7.44
CA ASN A 586 8.67 9.80 7.93
C ASN A 586 7.42 9.70 8.81
N ALA A 587 6.37 9.03 8.34
CA ALA A 587 5.21 8.75 9.17
C ALA A 587 5.56 7.74 10.26
N VAL A 588 5.35 8.12 11.51
CA VAL A 588 5.72 7.34 12.70
C VAL A 588 4.53 6.52 13.17
N GLU A 589 3.45 7.19 13.58
CA GLU A 589 2.26 6.55 14.11
C GLU A 589 1.06 7.52 14.11
N PHE A 590 -0.16 6.98 14.15
CA PHE A 590 -1.35 7.76 14.43
C PHE A 590 -1.54 7.90 15.94
N GLN A 591 -1.85 9.11 16.38
CA GLN A 591 -2.17 9.41 17.77
C GLN A 591 -3.64 9.10 18.07
N PRO A 592 -4.02 8.95 19.35
CA PRO A 592 -5.40 8.72 19.75
C PRO A 592 -6.39 9.81 19.30
N ASP A 593 -5.91 11.03 19.04
CA ASP A 593 -6.70 12.15 18.52
C ASP A 593 -6.89 12.11 16.99
N GLY A 594 -6.35 11.09 16.32
CA GLY A 594 -6.41 10.90 14.88
C GLY A 594 -5.35 11.68 14.09
N SER A 595 -4.48 12.46 14.77
CA SER A 595 -3.36 13.12 14.10
C SER A 595 -2.26 12.11 13.73
N LEU A 596 -1.59 12.36 12.61
CA LEU A 596 -0.44 11.56 12.18
C LEU A 596 0.85 12.24 12.64
N TRP A 597 1.65 11.53 13.44
CA TRP A 597 3.01 11.96 13.74
C TRP A 597 3.94 11.66 12.57
N ILE A 598 4.62 12.71 12.11
CA ILE A 598 5.62 12.68 11.06
C ILE A 598 6.94 13.16 11.66
N GLN A 599 8.01 12.43 11.41
CA GLN A 599 9.38 12.84 11.74
C GLN A 599 10.00 13.44 10.48
N ALA A 600 10.50 14.66 10.57
CA ALA A 600 11.28 15.31 9.53
C ALA A 600 12.77 15.19 9.88
N THR A 601 13.52 14.48 9.06
CA THR A 601 14.96 14.23 9.26
C THR A 601 15.80 15.00 8.24
N ASN A 602 17.12 14.94 8.35
CA ASN A 602 18.07 15.69 7.52
C ASN A 602 18.06 17.22 7.76
N ALA A 603 17.69 17.69 8.95
CA ALA A 603 17.52 19.12 9.22
C ALA A 603 18.82 19.80 9.68
N LEU A 604 19.32 20.75 8.90
CA LEU A 604 20.45 21.62 9.25
C LEU A 604 20.15 23.05 8.76
N PHE A 605 19.86 23.94 9.70
CA PHE A 605 19.48 25.32 9.38
C PHE A 605 20.70 26.24 9.42
N VAL A 606 20.80 27.17 8.48
CA VAL A 606 21.88 28.16 8.42
C VAL A 606 21.28 29.54 8.26
N ALA A 607 21.48 30.40 9.27
CA ALA A 607 21.11 31.80 9.23
C ALA A 607 22.35 32.67 8.92
N ALA A 608 22.40 33.22 7.72
CA ALA A 608 23.42 34.20 7.33
C ALA A 608 22.95 35.62 7.70
N THR A 609 23.84 36.42 8.27
CA THR A 609 23.53 37.80 8.71
C THR A 609 24.78 38.68 8.68
N GLU A 610 24.60 39.99 8.83
CA GLU A 610 25.68 40.94 9.04
C GLU A 610 25.66 41.47 10.48
N VAL A 611 26.79 41.39 11.18
CA VAL A 611 26.96 41.92 12.55
C VAL A 611 28.13 42.89 12.53
N ASN A 612 27.87 44.16 12.83
CA ASN A 612 28.87 45.23 12.84
C ASN A 612 29.67 45.34 11.53
N GLY A 613 29.01 45.24 10.37
CA GLY A 613 29.69 45.32 9.06
C GLY A 613 30.35 44.02 8.59
N THR A 614 30.29 42.94 9.39
CA THR A 614 30.91 41.65 9.06
C THR A 614 29.86 40.58 8.82
N LYS A 615 29.90 39.94 7.65
CA LYS A 615 29.06 38.78 7.34
C LYS A 615 29.46 37.59 8.22
N CYS A 616 28.47 36.94 8.81
CA CYS A 616 28.66 35.74 9.61
C CYS A 616 27.46 34.80 9.46
N THR A 617 27.60 33.57 9.96
CA THR A 617 26.58 32.52 9.89
C THR A 617 26.34 31.90 11.27
N LEU A 618 25.08 31.77 11.67
CA LEU A 618 24.63 30.85 12.71
C LEU A 618 24.17 29.55 12.07
N ARG A 619 24.66 28.43 12.58
CA ARG A 619 24.27 27.09 12.12
C ARG A 619 23.52 26.39 13.26
N PHE A 620 22.43 25.73 12.94
CA PHE A 620 21.60 24.98 13.90
C PHE A 620 21.53 23.52 13.48
N SER A 621 22.21 22.67 14.24
CA SER A 621 22.49 21.27 13.89
C SER A 621 22.22 20.37 15.10
N LYS A 622 22.13 19.07 14.87
CA LYS A 622 22.29 18.09 15.95
C LYS A 622 23.77 17.90 16.20
N LYS A 623 24.15 17.88 17.48
CA LYS A 623 25.51 17.52 17.87
C LYS A 623 25.65 16.01 17.93
N VAL A 624 26.71 15.52 17.32
CA VAL A 624 27.12 14.13 17.37
C VAL A 624 28.59 14.04 17.81
N LEU A 625 28.94 12.94 18.43
CA LEU A 625 30.30 12.72 18.92
C LEU A 625 31.15 12.04 17.85
N LYS A 626 32.35 12.56 17.62
CA LYS A 626 33.43 11.96 16.85
C LYS A 626 34.63 11.74 17.79
N PRO A 627 35.21 10.54 17.90
CA PRO A 627 36.34 10.30 18.79
C PRO A 627 37.57 11.14 18.43
N PRO A 628 38.42 11.50 19.41
CA PRO A 628 38.31 11.18 20.84
C PRO A 628 37.57 12.27 21.65
N SER A 629 36.33 12.60 21.28
CA SER A 629 35.42 13.60 21.91
C SER A 629 35.32 14.94 21.17
N GLU A 630 35.62 14.97 19.88
CA GLU A 630 35.29 16.09 19.01
C GLU A 630 33.77 16.11 18.75
N SER A 631 33.19 17.29 18.94
CA SER A 631 31.80 17.56 18.59
C SER A 631 31.74 18.00 17.15
N VAL A 632 31.05 17.24 16.30
CA VAL A 632 30.84 17.64 14.90
C VAL A 632 29.36 17.89 14.63
N ASP A 633 29.09 18.69 13.60
CA ASP A 633 27.74 18.93 13.13
C ASP A 633 27.16 17.67 12.50
N SER A 634 25.88 17.44 12.76
CA SER A 634 25.07 16.48 12.05
C SER A 634 23.67 17.03 11.85
N THR A 635 22.96 16.38 10.95
CA THR A 635 21.59 16.68 10.64
C THR A 635 20.70 16.28 11.81
N GLY A 636 19.84 17.20 12.22
CA GLY A 636 18.83 16.96 13.24
C GLY A 636 17.56 16.38 12.66
N GLU A 637 16.61 16.18 13.57
CA GLU A 637 15.26 15.76 13.26
C GLU A 637 14.27 16.55 14.14
N PHE A 638 13.07 16.76 13.62
CA PHE A 638 11.99 17.36 14.38
C PHE A 638 10.67 16.67 14.07
N LYS A 639 9.66 16.89 14.94
CA LYS A 639 8.36 16.24 14.82
C LYS A 639 7.34 17.19 14.19
N LEU A 640 6.43 16.62 13.44
CA LEU A 640 5.30 17.25 12.79
C LEU A 640 4.05 16.46 13.19
N SER A 641 2.99 17.13 13.60
CA SER A 641 1.67 16.52 13.83
C SER A 641 0.76 16.98 12.71
N TYR A 642 0.39 16.08 11.80
CA TYR A 642 -0.54 16.35 10.71
C TYR A 642 -1.98 16.07 11.16
N TYR A 643 -2.84 17.06 11.04
CA TYR A 643 -4.25 16.96 11.42
C TYR A 643 -5.12 16.78 10.19
N SER A 644 -6.28 16.16 10.40
CA SER A 644 -7.21 15.86 9.31
C SER A 644 -7.69 17.10 8.57
N ASP A 645 -7.72 18.28 9.22
CA ASP A 645 -8.11 19.57 8.64
C ASP A 645 -7.08 20.17 7.67
N GLY A 646 -5.90 19.54 7.53
CA GLY A 646 -4.81 20.01 6.69
C GLY A 646 -3.84 20.95 7.40
N SER A 647 -3.99 21.16 8.71
CA SER A 647 -2.97 21.82 9.52
C SER A 647 -1.86 20.84 9.91
N MET A 648 -0.64 21.36 10.09
CA MET A 648 0.50 20.58 10.50
C MET A 648 1.34 21.37 11.51
N SER A 649 1.32 20.98 12.78
CA SER A 649 2.09 21.67 13.82
C SER A 649 3.48 21.05 13.97
N SER A 650 4.52 21.88 13.96
CA SER A 650 5.91 21.43 14.16
C SER A 650 6.39 21.64 15.59
N TYR A 651 7.11 20.65 16.08
CA TYR A 651 7.85 20.69 17.33
C TYR A 651 9.32 20.44 17.04
N ILE A 652 10.10 21.52 17.04
CA ILE A 652 11.56 21.45 16.91
C ILE A 652 12.13 21.32 18.32
N GLY A 653 12.59 20.10 18.61
CA GLY A 653 13.03 19.69 19.94
C GLY A 653 14.39 20.26 20.36
N PRO A 654 14.79 20.03 21.62
CA PRO A 654 16.03 20.54 22.20
C PRO A 654 17.31 19.87 21.66
N ASP A 655 17.18 18.95 20.70
CA ASP A 655 18.29 18.23 20.08
C ASP A 655 19.06 19.10 19.08
N PHE A 656 18.48 20.24 18.67
CA PHE A 656 19.22 21.25 17.92
C PHE A 656 20.06 22.11 18.85
N LEU A 657 21.27 22.42 18.42
CA LEU A 657 22.18 23.34 19.09
C LEU A 657 22.70 24.36 18.09
N THR A 658 23.15 25.51 18.61
CA THR A 658 24.01 26.40 17.83
C THR A 658 25.35 25.68 17.60
N SER A 659 25.63 25.35 16.35
CA SER A 659 26.79 24.57 15.92
C SER A 659 28.12 25.22 16.31
N PRO A 660 29.16 24.44 16.63
CA PRO A 660 30.52 24.94 16.81
C PRO A 660 31.12 25.57 15.53
N GLU A 661 30.60 25.23 14.35
CA GLU A 661 30.97 25.83 13.05
C GLU A 661 30.32 27.19 12.82
N SER A 662 29.42 27.63 13.70
CA SER A 662 28.86 29.00 13.65
C SER A 662 30.00 30.03 13.74
N THR A 663 29.95 31.04 12.87
CA THR A 663 30.94 32.12 12.81
C THR A 663 30.44 33.40 13.49
N CYS A 664 29.13 33.54 13.67
CA CYS A 664 28.56 34.66 14.41
C CYS A 664 28.83 34.58 15.92
N ASN A 665 28.98 35.75 16.55
CA ASN A 665 28.96 35.90 17.99
C ASN A 665 27.81 36.85 18.39
N ILE A 666 26.60 36.28 18.48
CA ILE A 666 25.37 37.03 18.80
C ILE A 666 24.94 36.64 20.23
N PRO A 667 24.67 37.60 21.14
CA PRO A 667 24.20 37.30 22.48
C PRO A 667 22.98 36.37 22.46
N GLY A 668 23.06 35.25 23.20
CA GLY A 668 22.01 34.21 23.22
C GLY A 668 22.24 33.04 22.24
N PHE A 669 23.13 33.17 21.25
CA PHE A 669 23.50 32.11 20.32
C PHE A 669 24.98 31.75 20.46
N ARG A 670 25.31 31.07 21.57
CA ARG A 670 26.68 30.59 21.83
C ARG A 670 26.89 29.22 21.21
N LYS A 671 28.09 28.96 20.70
CA LYS A 671 28.50 27.63 20.23
C LYS A 671 28.17 26.55 21.26
N ASN A 672 27.61 25.44 20.82
CA ASN A 672 27.13 24.31 21.61
C ASN A 672 25.99 24.63 22.59
N LEU A 673 25.30 25.76 22.45
CA LEU A 673 24.11 26.05 23.23
C LEU A 673 22.90 25.35 22.61
N ARG A 674 22.17 24.57 23.41
CA ARG A 674 20.90 23.98 22.98
C ARG A 674 19.92 25.07 22.57
N LEU A 675 19.16 24.80 21.52
CA LEU A 675 17.96 25.55 21.24
C LEU A 675 16.88 25.16 22.24
N GLY A 676 16.00 26.11 22.50
CA GLY A 676 14.74 25.85 23.18
C GLY A 676 13.77 25.22 22.18
N GLN A 677 12.49 25.56 22.33
CA GLN A 677 11.46 25.07 21.43
C GLN A 677 11.40 25.94 20.17
N GLY A 678 11.45 25.30 19.01
CA GLY A 678 11.00 25.90 17.76
C GLY A 678 9.57 25.50 17.43
N THR A 679 8.83 26.41 16.79
CA THR A 679 7.42 26.23 16.45
C THR A 679 7.14 26.81 15.07
N ALA A 680 6.32 26.10 14.31
CA ALA A 680 5.74 26.55 13.05
C ALA A 680 4.47 25.73 12.79
N ASP A 681 3.35 26.41 12.62
CA ASP A 681 2.06 25.79 12.31
C ASP A 681 1.80 25.97 10.82
N PHE A 682 1.99 24.89 10.06
CA PHE A 682 1.84 24.90 8.62
C PHE A 682 0.40 24.65 8.21
N VAL A 683 -0.07 25.35 7.18
CA VAL A 683 -1.31 25.05 6.45
C VAL A 683 -0.93 24.35 5.14
N VAL A 684 -1.47 23.15 4.93
CA VAL A 684 -1.09 22.26 3.81
C VAL A 684 -2.07 22.41 2.64
N HIS A 685 -1.52 22.69 1.45
CA HIS A 685 -2.28 22.83 0.20
C HIS A 685 -1.64 22.02 -0.96
N PRO A 686 -2.41 21.21 -1.71
CA PRO A 686 -3.78 20.82 -1.40
C PRO A 686 -3.84 19.95 -0.13
N ARG A 687 -4.96 20.03 0.58
CA ARG A 687 -5.21 19.22 1.78
C ARG A 687 -5.16 17.73 1.41
N GLN A 688 -4.55 16.94 2.29
CA GLN A 688 -4.44 15.49 2.12
C GLN A 688 -5.35 14.76 3.12
N GLU A 689 -5.98 13.70 2.66
CA GLU A 689 -6.54 12.66 3.50
C GLU A 689 -5.49 11.56 3.62
N ILE A 690 -4.92 11.43 4.82
CA ILE A 690 -3.95 10.39 5.15
C ILE A 690 -4.56 9.51 6.23
N THR A 691 -4.85 8.25 5.89
CA THR A 691 -5.54 7.29 6.79
C THR A 691 -4.79 5.97 6.87
N THR A 692 -5.03 5.19 7.92
CA THR A 692 -4.69 3.76 7.94
C THR A 692 -5.89 2.92 7.51
N PRO A 693 -5.66 1.72 6.93
CA PRO A 693 -6.72 0.73 6.69
C PRO A 693 -7.52 0.36 7.94
#